data_AF-A0A1U7H442-F1
#
_entry.id   AF-A0A1U7H442-F1
#
_cell.length_a   1.000
_cell.length_b   1.000
_cell.length_c   1.000
_cell.angle_alpha   90.00
_cell.angle_beta   90.00
_cell.angle_gamma   90.00
#
_symmetry.space_group_name_H-M   'P 1'
#
loop_
_entity.id
_entity.type
_entity.pdbx_description
1 polymer ?
#
loop_
_entity_poly.entity_id
_entity_poly.type
_entity_poly.pdbx_seq_one_letter_code
_entity_poly.pdbx_strand_id
1 'polypeptide(L)'
;MFERFTEKAIKVIMLAQEEARRLGHNFVGTEQILLGLIGEGTGVAAKVLKSMGVNLKDARIEVEKIIGRGSGFVAVEIPFTPRAKRVLELSLEEARQLGHNYIGTEHLLLGLIREGEGVAARVLENLGVDLSKVRTQVIRMLGETAEVTQGGPSRGNKTPTLDEFGSNLTQMALDGKLDPVVGRAKEIERVIQILGRRTKNNPVLIGEPGVGKTAIAEGLAQRIANKDVPDILEDKRVVTLDIGLLVAGTKYRGEFEERLKKIMDEIRQAGNVILVIDEVHTLIGAGAAEGAIDAANILKPALARGELQCIGATTLDEYRKHIERDAALERRFQPVMVGEPSVDETIEILRGLRDRYEQHHKLKISDEALIAAAKLSDRYISDRYLPDKAIDLIDEAGSRVRLINSQLPPAAKELDRELRQILKEKDDAVRAQDFDRAGELRDREMEIKAEIRAIAQSKTGTGRAEGEEPVVTEEDIAHIVASWTGVPVNKLTESESEKLLHMEDTLHQRLIGQEDAVKAVSRAIRRARVGLKNPNRPIASFVFSGPTGVGKTELAKALASYFFGSEEAMIRLDMSEYMERHTVSKLIGSPPGYVGYNEGGQLTEAVRRRPYTVVLFDEIEKAHPDVFNMLLQILEDGRLTDAKGRTVDFKNTLLILTSNIGSKVIEKGGGGIGFEFAEDQSESQYNRIKFLVNEELKNYFRPEFLNRLDEIIVFRQLNKEEVMQIADIMLREVFGRLTEKGINLEVSDRFKERLLQEGYNPSYGARPLRRAIMRLLEDSLAEEILSGRIKEGDTAIVDVDESGNIAVRGEQRRELMTPGVE
;
A
#
# COMPACT_ATOMS: atom_id res chain seq x y z
N MET A 1 35.92 1.86 0.47
CA MET A 1 35.85 1.84 -1.01
C MET A 1 36.11 0.44 -1.58
N PHE A 2 37.06 -0.34 -1.05
CA PHE A 2 37.47 -1.63 -1.64
C PHE A 2 36.78 -2.89 -1.07
N GLU A 3 35.79 -2.77 -0.17
CA GLU A 3 35.12 -3.92 0.49
C GLU A 3 34.46 -4.92 -0.48
N ARG A 4 34.13 -4.49 -1.70
CA ARG A 4 33.51 -5.34 -2.73
C ARG A 4 34.51 -5.87 -3.77
N PHE A 5 35.80 -5.56 -3.65
CA PHE A 5 36.81 -6.00 -4.62
C PHE A 5 37.30 -7.40 -4.27
N THR A 6 37.49 -8.24 -5.29
CA THR A 6 38.18 -9.53 -5.10
C THR A 6 39.66 -9.30 -4.78
N GLU A 7 40.32 -10.28 -4.15
CA GLU A 7 41.77 -10.20 -3.85
C GLU A 7 42.60 -9.87 -5.10
N LYS A 8 42.24 -10.43 -6.26
CA LYS A 8 42.90 -10.15 -7.54
C LYS A 8 42.66 -8.71 -8.02
N ALA A 9 41.45 -8.19 -7.86
CA ALA A 9 41.15 -6.80 -8.18
C ALA A 9 41.87 -5.82 -7.26
N ILE A 10 42.01 -6.12 -5.96
CA ILE A 10 42.82 -5.34 -5.03
C ILE A 10 44.29 -5.35 -5.46
N LYS A 11 44.81 -6.53 -5.83
CA LYS A 11 46.18 -6.68 -6.33
C LYS A 11 46.45 -5.85 -7.60
N VAL A 12 45.49 -5.78 -8.52
CA VAL A 12 45.58 -4.89 -9.71
C VAL A 12 45.76 -3.43 -9.31
N ILE A 13 45.01 -2.96 -8.30
CA ILE A 13 45.10 -1.58 -7.83
C ILE A 13 46.46 -1.30 -7.16
N MET A 14 46.97 -2.26 -6.37
CA MET A 14 48.30 -2.15 -5.78
C MET A 14 49.39 -2.08 -6.84
N LEU A 15 49.31 -2.94 -7.88
CA LEU A 15 50.24 -2.91 -9.00
C LEU A 15 50.14 -1.61 -9.80
N ALA A 16 48.95 -1.03 -9.96
CA ALA A 16 48.78 0.27 -10.59
C ALA A 16 49.50 1.39 -9.81
N GLN A 17 49.44 1.36 -8.47
CA GLN A 17 50.20 2.29 -7.63
C GLN A 17 51.72 2.08 -7.75
N GLU A 18 52.18 0.82 -7.83
CA GLU A 18 53.60 0.52 -8.06
C GLU A 18 54.09 1.01 -9.43
N GLU A 19 53.28 0.87 -10.47
CA GLU A 19 53.57 1.39 -11.81
C GLU A 19 53.63 2.93 -11.82
N ALA A 20 52.74 3.60 -11.08
CA ALA A 20 52.81 5.05 -10.89
C ALA A 20 54.14 5.46 -10.21
N ARG A 21 54.56 4.74 -9.16
CA ARG A 21 55.86 4.96 -8.49
C ARG A 21 57.03 4.76 -9.43
N ARG A 22 57.03 3.69 -10.23
CA ARG A 22 58.12 3.39 -11.17
C ARG A 22 58.27 4.46 -12.24
N LEU A 23 57.15 5.00 -12.73
CA LEU A 23 57.14 6.07 -13.74
C LEU A 23 57.39 7.46 -13.14
N GLY A 24 57.46 7.58 -11.80
CA GLY A 24 57.64 8.85 -11.10
C GLY A 24 56.38 9.74 -11.11
N HIS A 25 55.20 9.13 -11.26
CA HIS A 25 53.91 9.83 -11.31
C HIS A 25 53.31 9.93 -9.92
N ASN A 26 52.82 11.13 -9.57
CA ASN A 26 52.20 11.42 -8.28
C ASN A 26 50.70 11.12 -8.25
N PHE A 27 50.14 10.49 -9.29
CA PHE A 27 48.74 10.04 -9.35
C PHE A 27 48.61 8.73 -10.13
N VAL A 28 47.53 7.98 -9.87
CA VAL A 28 47.13 6.79 -10.63
C VAL A 28 46.08 7.17 -11.68
N GLY A 29 46.45 7.10 -12.95
CA GLY A 29 45.61 7.26 -14.13
C GLY A 29 45.01 5.95 -14.64
N THR A 30 44.28 6.02 -15.75
CA THR A 30 43.65 4.82 -16.35
C THR A 30 44.71 3.86 -16.89
N GLU A 31 45.83 4.40 -17.34
CA GLU A 31 46.94 3.67 -17.90
C GLU A 31 47.74 2.88 -16.85
N GLN A 32 47.89 3.38 -15.62
CA GLN A 32 48.46 2.56 -14.56
C GLN A 32 47.52 1.45 -14.12
N ILE A 33 46.19 1.66 -14.16
CA ILE A 33 45.21 0.58 -13.92
C ILE A 33 45.32 -0.49 -15.01
N LEU A 34 45.47 -0.10 -16.28
CA LEU A 34 45.73 -1.02 -17.38
C LEU A 34 47.02 -1.83 -17.16
N LEU A 35 48.12 -1.17 -16.78
CA LEU A 35 49.38 -1.85 -16.46
C LEU A 35 49.23 -2.79 -15.27
N GLY A 36 48.45 -2.42 -14.25
CA GLY A 36 48.10 -3.27 -13.11
C GLY A 36 47.31 -4.52 -13.52
N LEU A 37 46.36 -4.38 -14.45
CA LEU A 37 45.58 -5.51 -14.99
C LEU A 37 46.46 -6.50 -15.75
N ILE A 38 47.37 -5.99 -16.58
CA ILE A 38 48.31 -6.85 -17.32
C ILE A 38 49.33 -7.48 -16.36
N GLY A 39 49.78 -6.72 -15.36
CA GLY A 39 50.78 -7.14 -14.37
C GLY A 39 50.30 -8.20 -13.39
N GLU A 40 48.99 -8.24 -13.09
CA GLU A 40 48.42 -9.27 -12.22
C GLU A 40 48.56 -10.67 -12.83
N GLY A 41 48.44 -10.77 -14.16
CA GLY A 41 48.86 -11.91 -14.98
C GLY A 41 47.98 -13.18 -14.93
N THR A 42 47.12 -13.35 -13.92
CA THR A 42 46.34 -14.59 -13.71
C THR A 42 44.82 -14.41 -13.85
N GLY A 43 44.35 -13.18 -13.76
CA GLY A 43 42.96 -12.76 -13.84
C GLY A 43 42.41 -12.80 -15.25
N VAL A 44 41.08 -12.74 -15.36
CA VAL A 44 40.36 -12.83 -16.62
C VAL A 44 40.80 -11.70 -17.56
N ALA A 45 40.93 -10.48 -17.04
CA ALA A 45 41.42 -9.34 -17.82
C ALA A 45 42.83 -9.55 -18.39
N ALA A 46 43.75 -10.06 -17.58
CA ALA A 46 45.12 -10.33 -18.02
C ALA A 46 45.16 -11.39 -19.13
N LYS A 47 44.36 -12.46 -18.99
CA LYS A 47 44.25 -13.52 -20.00
C LYS A 47 43.66 -13.01 -21.31
N VAL A 48 42.61 -12.19 -21.25
CA VAL A 48 42.00 -11.59 -22.45
C VAL A 48 43.00 -10.69 -23.16
N LEU A 49 43.63 -9.75 -22.44
CA LEU A 49 44.63 -8.85 -23.01
C LEU A 49 45.80 -9.62 -23.63
N LYS A 50 46.30 -10.67 -22.96
CA LYS A 50 47.35 -11.54 -23.48
C LYS A 50 46.92 -12.30 -24.75
N SER A 51 45.68 -12.78 -24.81
CA SER A 51 45.14 -13.45 -26.00
C SER A 51 45.00 -12.52 -27.21
N MET A 52 44.91 -11.21 -26.96
CA MET A 52 44.88 -10.15 -27.97
C MET A 52 46.27 -9.59 -28.30
N GLY A 53 47.34 -10.24 -27.82
CA GLY A 53 48.72 -9.86 -28.11
C GLY A 53 49.30 -8.76 -27.22
N VAL A 54 48.56 -8.25 -26.23
CA VAL A 54 49.05 -7.22 -25.32
C VAL A 54 49.94 -7.85 -24.25
N ASN A 55 51.20 -7.45 -24.22
CA ASN A 55 52.14 -7.84 -23.17
C ASN A 55 52.54 -6.63 -22.31
N LEU A 56 53.00 -6.92 -21.10
CA LEU A 56 53.32 -5.87 -20.11
C LEU A 56 54.49 -4.98 -20.57
N LYS A 57 55.47 -5.53 -21.30
CA LYS A 57 56.66 -4.77 -21.72
C LYS A 57 56.28 -3.72 -22.76
N ASP A 58 55.50 -4.11 -23.77
CA ASP A 58 55.07 -3.24 -24.85
C ASP A 58 54.08 -2.20 -24.34
N ALA A 59 53.16 -2.60 -23.45
CA ALA A 59 52.25 -1.65 -22.80
C ALA A 59 53.00 -0.60 -21.97
N ARG A 60 54.05 -0.97 -21.23
CA ARG A 60 54.87 0.00 -20.47
C ARG A 60 55.60 0.98 -21.40
N ILE A 61 56.18 0.49 -22.50
CA ILE A 61 56.84 1.34 -23.49
C ILE A 61 55.86 2.34 -24.09
N GLU A 62 54.66 1.88 -24.44
CA GLU A 62 53.65 2.72 -25.07
C GLU A 62 53.07 3.76 -24.10
N VAL A 63 52.85 3.37 -22.84
CA VAL A 63 52.54 4.31 -21.76
C VAL A 63 53.66 5.35 -21.60
N GLU A 64 54.92 4.94 -21.47
CA GLU A 64 56.06 5.88 -21.36
C GLU A 64 56.15 6.86 -22.54
N LYS A 65 55.81 6.46 -23.76
CA LYS A 65 55.76 7.37 -24.91
C LYS A 65 54.65 8.42 -24.83
N ILE A 66 53.48 8.04 -24.31
CA ILE A 66 52.30 8.93 -24.30
C ILE A 66 52.37 9.92 -23.13
N ILE A 67 52.76 9.46 -21.94
CA ILE A 67 52.72 10.27 -20.71
C ILE A 67 54.11 10.71 -20.22
N GLY A 68 55.20 10.14 -20.74
CA GLY A 68 56.56 10.43 -20.28
C GLY A 68 56.89 9.82 -18.92
N ARG A 69 58.01 10.25 -18.32
CA ARG A 69 58.36 9.98 -16.92
C ARG A 69 58.14 11.24 -16.09
N GLY A 70 57.57 11.07 -14.90
CA GLY A 70 57.24 12.19 -14.01
C GLY A 70 58.45 12.76 -13.26
N SER A 71 58.17 13.76 -12.42
CA SER A 71 59.16 14.59 -11.73
C SER A 71 59.99 13.87 -10.66
N GLY A 72 59.75 12.58 -10.42
CA GLY A 72 60.50 11.76 -9.48
C GLY A 72 60.14 11.95 -8.00
N PHE A 73 59.23 12.88 -7.69
CA PHE A 73 58.75 13.09 -6.32
C PHE A 73 57.55 12.16 -6.03
N VAL A 74 57.75 11.16 -5.17
CA VAL A 74 56.74 10.13 -4.86
C VAL A 74 56.15 10.39 -3.48
N ALA A 75 54.88 10.77 -3.42
CA ALA A 75 54.13 10.89 -2.17
C ALA A 75 53.89 9.50 -1.52
N VAL A 76 53.77 9.46 -0.20
CA VAL A 76 53.47 8.23 0.56
C VAL A 76 52.13 7.62 0.12
N GLU A 77 51.16 8.46 -0.18
CA GLU A 77 49.85 8.09 -0.71
C GLU A 77 49.66 8.67 -2.11
N ILE A 78 49.40 7.82 -3.10
CA ILE A 78 49.24 8.22 -4.51
C ILE A 78 47.73 8.21 -4.84
N PRO A 79 47.09 9.39 -5.01
CA PRO A 79 45.67 9.46 -5.30
C PRO A 79 45.33 9.04 -6.73
N PHE A 80 44.08 8.63 -6.96
CA PHE A 80 43.54 8.36 -8.30
C PHE A 80 43.10 9.65 -9.00
N THR A 81 43.33 9.75 -10.31
CA THR A 81 42.77 10.83 -11.13
C THR A 81 41.24 10.70 -11.24
N PRO A 82 40.50 11.77 -11.59
CA PRO A 82 39.05 11.70 -11.78
C PRO A 82 38.62 10.63 -12.80
N ARG A 83 39.38 10.45 -13.88
CA ARG A 83 39.13 9.41 -14.89
C ARG A 83 39.36 8.00 -14.33
N ALA A 84 40.43 7.80 -13.55
CA ALA A 84 40.66 6.53 -12.86
C ALA A 84 39.55 6.20 -11.84
N LYS A 85 39.05 7.19 -11.10
CA LYS A 85 37.87 7.00 -10.23
C LYS A 85 36.63 6.62 -11.02
N ARG A 86 36.40 7.26 -12.17
CA ARG A 86 35.29 6.92 -13.08
C ARG A 86 35.36 5.48 -13.57
N VAL A 87 36.55 4.97 -13.89
CA VAL A 87 36.76 3.56 -14.26
C VAL A 87 36.34 2.62 -13.13
N LEU A 88 36.66 2.94 -11.87
CA LEU A 88 36.23 2.14 -10.72
C LEU A 88 34.71 2.16 -10.54
N GLU A 89 34.06 3.32 -10.71
CA GLU A 89 32.59 3.43 -10.69
C GLU A 89 31.94 2.60 -11.80
N LEU A 90 32.45 2.70 -13.04
CA LEU A 90 31.96 1.94 -14.17
C LEU A 90 32.17 0.44 -13.97
N SER A 91 33.28 0.02 -13.33
CA SER A 91 33.50 -1.38 -13.00
C SER A 91 32.46 -1.93 -12.00
N LEU A 92 31.96 -1.10 -11.09
CA LEU A 92 30.89 -1.47 -10.17
C LEU A 92 29.55 -1.61 -10.91
N GLU A 93 29.27 -0.73 -11.88
CA GLU A 93 28.07 -0.85 -12.73
C GLU A 93 28.11 -2.12 -13.57
N GLU A 94 29.25 -2.43 -14.20
CA GLU A 94 29.42 -3.64 -15.02
C GLU A 94 29.29 -4.91 -14.17
N ALA A 95 29.83 -4.92 -12.95
CA ALA A 95 29.63 -6.03 -12.01
C ALA A 95 28.14 -6.26 -11.70
N ARG A 96 27.38 -5.18 -11.44
CA ARG A 96 25.93 -5.28 -11.19
C ARG A 96 25.14 -5.73 -12.41
N GLN A 97 25.50 -5.25 -13.60
CA GLN A 97 24.85 -5.67 -14.85
C GLN A 97 25.05 -7.16 -15.13
N LEU A 98 26.20 -7.72 -14.73
CA LEU A 98 26.49 -9.14 -14.82
C LEU A 98 25.95 -9.96 -13.63
N GLY A 99 25.23 -9.33 -12.68
CA GLY A 99 24.68 -10.00 -11.50
C GLY A 99 25.72 -10.35 -10.43
N HIS A 100 26.94 -9.82 -10.53
CA HIS A 100 28.01 -10.07 -9.58
C HIS A 100 27.97 -9.06 -8.41
N ASN A 101 27.96 -9.59 -7.18
CA ASN A 101 28.03 -8.77 -5.95
C ASN A 101 29.45 -8.31 -5.59
N TYR A 102 30.46 -8.65 -6.42
CA TYR A 102 31.87 -8.32 -6.24
C TYR A 102 32.48 -7.71 -7.53
N ILE A 103 33.61 -7.01 -7.38
CA ILE A 103 34.39 -6.42 -8.48
C ILE A 103 35.63 -7.29 -8.72
N GLY A 104 35.67 -7.96 -9.87
CA GLY A 104 36.81 -8.74 -10.35
C GLY A 104 37.66 -7.99 -11.37
N THR A 105 38.71 -8.65 -11.85
CA THR A 105 39.64 -8.11 -12.86
C THR A 105 38.94 -7.78 -14.19
N GLU A 106 37.97 -8.60 -14.57
CA GLU A 106 37.09 -8.48 -15.72
C GLU A 106 36.28 -7.18 -15.68
N HIS A 107 35.71 -6.84 -14.53
CA HIS A 107 34.89 -5.64 -14.36
C HIS A 107 35.75 -4.38 -14.46
N LEU A 108 36.98 -4.43 -13.92
CA LEU A 108 37.95 -3.34 -14.06
C LEU A 108 38.33 -3.10 -15.53
N LEU A 109 38.55 -4.16 -16.30
CA LEU A 109 38.83 -4.04 -17.74
C LEU A 109 37.62 -3.52 -18.52
N LEU A 110 36.41 -4.00 -18.22
CA LEU A 110 35.17 -3.48 -18.83
C LEU A 110 34.94 -2.01 -18.49
N GLY A 111 35.23 -1.60 -17.25
CA GLY A 111 35.18 -0.21 -16.81
C GLY A 111 36.18 0.68 -17.57
N LEU A 112 37.40 0.20 -17.84
CA LEU A 112 38.38 0.91 -18.66
C LEU A 112 37.91 1.10 -20.10
N ILE A 113 37.38 0.05 -20.72
CA ILE A 113 36.88 0.09 -22.10
C ILE A 113 35.70 1.04 -22.23
N ARG A 114 34.79 1.03 -21.24
CA ARG A 114 33.59 1.87 -21.24
C ARG A 114 33.90 3.34 -20.96
N GLU A 115 34.97 3.65 -20.24
CA GLU A 115 35.46 5.03 -20.14
C GLU A 115 35.99 5.53 -21.49
N GLY A 116 36.69 4.68 -22.25
CA GLY A 116 36.92 4.79 -23.71
C GLY A 116 37.78 5.96 -24.19
N GLU A 117 37.92 7.02 -23.41
CA GLU A 117 38.60 8.26 -23.80
C GLU A 117 39.95 8.47 -23.07
N GLY A 118 40.26 7.64 -22.08
CA GLY A 118 41.46 7.74 -21.27
C GLY A 118 42.74 7.24 -21.97
N VAL A 119 43.88 7.47 -21.33
CA VAL A 119 45.19 7.05 -21.85
C VAL A 119 45.25 5.53 -22.04
N ALA A 120 44.60 4.74 -21.18
CA ALA A 120 44.48 3.29 -21.34
C ALA A 120 43.84 2.88 -22.68
N ALA A 121 42.79 3.57 -23.13
CA ALA A 121 42.13 3.28 -24.40
C ALA A 121 43.08 3.53 -25.58
N ARG A 122 43.77 4.67 -25.58
CA ARG A 122 44.79 5.01 -26.59
C ARG A 122 45.96 4.02 -26.62
N VAL A 123 46.42 3.57 -25.44
CA VAL A 123 47.48 2.54 -25.35
C VAL A 123 47.02 1.24 -25.99
N LEU A 124 45.78 0.79 -25.73
CA LEU A 124 45.24 -0.41 -26.34
C LEU A 124 45.07 -0.27 -27.85
N GLU A 125 44.59 0.88 -28.33
CA GLU A 125 44.47 1.16 -29.76
C GLU A 125 45.83 1.18 -30.48
N ASN A 126 46.86 1.82 -29.88
CA ASN A 126 48.22 1.85 -30.43
C ASN A 126 48.88 0.46 -30.46
N LEU A 127 48.48 -0.43 -29.54
CA LEU A 127 48.88 -1.84 -29.53
C LEU A 127 48.04 -2.72 -30.47
N GLY A 128 47.14 -2.12 -31.26
CA GLY A 128 46.33 -2.82 -32.27
C GLY A 128 45.12 -3.56 -31.70
N VAL A 129 44.68 -3.23 -30.49
CA VAL A 129 43.51 -3.85 -29.85
C VAL A 129 42.24 -3.06 -30.14
N ASP A 130 41.26 -3.73 -30.73
CA ASP A 130 39.91 -3.20 -30.94
C ASP A 130 39.10 -3.32 -29.64
N LEU A 131 38.81 -2.18 -29.01
CA LEU A 131 38.09 -2.07 -27.73
C LEU A 131 36.72 -2.76 -27.76
N SER A 132 36.03 -2.76 -28.92
CA SER A 132 34.72 -3.42 -29.07
C SER A 132 34.83 -4.95 -28.98
N LYS A 133 35.93 -5.52 -29.47
CA LYS A 133 36.21 -6.96 -29.41
C LYS A 133 36.63 -7.40 -28.01
N VAL A 134 37.31 -6.54 -27.25
CA VAL A 134 37.71 -6.86 -25.86
C VAL A 134 36.48 -7.15 -25.00
N ARG A 135 35.42 -6.33 -25.10
CA ARG A 135 34.18 -6.53 -24.34
C ARG A 135 33.55 -7.89 -24.63
N THR A 136 33.40 -8.23 -25.91
CA THR A 136 32.83 -9.51 -26.35
C THR A 136 33.65 -10.70 -25.85
N GLN A 137 34.98 -10.58 -25.84
CA GLN A 137 35.88 -11.64 -25.41
C GLN A 137 35.91 -11.82 -23.88
N VAL A 138 35.80 -10.74 -23.11
CA VAL A 138 35.61 -10.80 -21.65
C VAL A 138 34.29 -11.49 -21.30
N ILE A 139 33.18 -11.12 -21.95
CA ILE A 139 31.87 -11.74 -21.73
C ILE A 139 31.90 -13.23 -22.08
N ARG A 140 32.51 -13.60 -23.20
CA ARG A 140 32.66 -15.00 -23.60
C ARG A 140 33.48 -15.80 -22.59
N MET A 141 34.60 -15.24 -22.12
CA MET A 141 35.46 -15.93 -21.15
C MET A 141 34.79 -16.07 -19.78
N LEU A 142 33.92 -15.11 -19.40
CA LEU A 142 33.06 -15.21 -18.22
C LEU A 142 31.98 -16.28 -18.39
N GLY A 143 31.37 -16.40 -19.57
CA GLY A 143 30.43 -17.48 -19.88
C GLY A 143 31.08 -18.87 -19.83
N GLU A 144 32.33 -19.00 -20.26
CA GLU A 144 33.10 -20.25 -20.16
C GLU A 144 33.64 -20.53 -18.75
N THR A 145 33.74 -19.53 -17.85
CA THR A 145 34.17 -19.70 -16.44
C THR A 145 33.02 -19.75 -15.42
N ALA A 146 31.80 -19.38 -15.82
CA ALA A 146 30.58 -19.64 -15.05
C ALA A 146 30.15 -21.13 -15.14
N GLU A 147 30.71 -21.88 -16.09
CA GLU A 147 30.74 -23.34 -16.04
C GLU A 147 32.07 -23.80 -15.40
N VAL A 148 32.02 -24.85 -14.59
CA VAL A 148 33.14 -25.47 -13.86
C VAL A 148 33.47 -24.90 -12.46
N THR A 149 32.46 -24.79 -11.59
CA THR A 149 32.64 -25.35 -10.23
C THR A 149 32.48 -26.87 -10.34
N GLN A 150 33.62 -27.54 -10.26
CA GLN A 150 33.73 -28.99 -10.35
C GLN A 150 33.09 -29.65 -9.11
N GLY A 151 31.90 -30.20 -9.29
CA GLY A 151 31.31 -31.22 -8.43
C GLY A 151 30.83 -32.37 -9.31
N GLY A 152 31.45 -33.55 -9.17
CA GLY A 152 30.99 -34.89 -9.56
C GLY A 152 30.28 -35.10 -10.92
N PRO A 153 30.73 -36.05 -11.77
CA PRO A 153 30.03 -36.34 -13.02
C PRO A 153 28.70 -37.06 -12.73
N SER A 154 27.58 -36.33 -12.73
CA SER A 154 26.26 -36.93 -12.90
C SER A 154 25.91 -36.93 -14.40
N ARG A 155 25.71 -38.13 -14.94
CA ARG A 155 25.32 -38.38 -16.32
C ARG A 155 23.90 -37.87 -16.56
N GLY A 156 23.78 -36.80 -17.36
CA GLY A 156 22.74 -36.63 -18.38
C GLY A 156 21.31 -36.31 -17.92
N ASN A 157 20.87 -35.07 -18.21
CA ASN A 157 19.66 -34.78 -18.99
C ASN A 157 19.64 -33.28 -19.26
N LYS A 158 20.17 -32.87 -20.43
CA LYS A 158 20.16 -31.47 -20.87
C LYS A 158 18.71 -31.10 -21.23
N THR A 159 18.11 -30.21 -20.46
CA THR A 159 16.77 -29.65 -20.71
C THR A 159 16.88 -28.16 -21.01
N PRO A 160 17.59 -27.77 -22.09
CA PRO A 160 17.99 -26.38 -22.31
C PRO A 160 16.80 -25.44 -22.51
N THR A 161 15.73 -25.90 -23.17
CA THR A 161 14.53 -25.09 -23.36
C THR A 161 13.77 -24.94 -22.06
N LEU A 162 13.62 -26.02 -21.29
CA LEU A 162 12.97 -25.96 -19.98
C LEU A 162 13.74 -25.07 -18.98
N ASP A 163 15.06 -25.09 -19.02
CA ASP A 163 15.91 -24.28 -18.14
C ASP A 163 15.88 -22.78 -18.53
N GLU A 164 15.56 -22.45 -19.79
CA GLU A 164 15.38 -21.07 -20.27
C GLU A 164 14.03 -20.48 -19.82
N PHE A 165 12.95 -21.27 -19.90
CA PHE A 165 11.59 -20.83 -19.60
C PHE A 165 11.08 -21.28 -18.22
N GLY A 166 11.94 -21.88 -17.40
CA GLY A 166 11.57 -22.46 -16.13
C GLY A 166 12.62 -22.25 -15.05
N SER A 167 12.18 -22.31 -13.80
CA SER A 167 13.03 -22.15 -12.62
C SER A 167 13.14 -23.48 -11.87
N ASN A 168 14.37 -23.98 -11.70
CA ASN A 168 14.63 -25.24 -11.00
C ASN A 168 14.62 -25.04 -9.48
N LEU A 169 13.47 -25.34 -8.85
CA LEU A 169 13.30 -25.22 -7.41
C LEU A 169 14.21 -26.17 -6.64
N THR A 170 14.46 -27.39 -7.15
CA THR A 170 15.37 -28.34 -6.46
C THR A 170 16.80 -27.79 -6.39
N GLN A 171 17.29 -27.13 -7.46
CA GLN A 171 18.59 -26.48 -7.44
C GLN A 171 18.60 -25.28 -6.49
N MET A 172 17.55 -24.46 -6.49
CA MET A 172 17.44 -23.34 -5.56
C MET A 172 17.40 -23.80 -4.09
N ALA A 173 16.81 -24.97 -3.82
CA ALA A 173 16.80 -25.58 -2.49
C ALA A 173 18.22 -26.01 -2.07
N LEU A 174 18.97 -26.66 -2.98
CA LEU A 174 20.38 -27.04 -2.74
C LEU A 174 21.28 -25.83 -2.52
N ASP A 175 21.03 -24.73 -3.23
CA ASP A 175 21.74 -23.46 -3.09
C ASP A 175 21.34 -22.67 -1.82
N GLY A 176 20.34 -23.13 -1.06
CA GLY A 176 19.81 -22.43 0.11
C GLY A 176 19.03 -21.14 -0.20
N LYS A 177 18.56 -20.97 -1.44
CA LYS A 177 17.84 -19.77 -1.91
C LYS A 177 16.34 -19.79 -1.62
N LEU A 178 15.72 -20.96 -1.38
CA LEU A 178 14.28 -21.05 -1.07
C LEU A 178 13.94 -20.70 0.38
N ASP A 179 12.77 -20.08 0.59
CA ASP A 179 12.27 -19.75 1.93
C ASP A 179 11.93 -21.01 2.73
N PRO A 180 12.13 -21.04 4.06
CA PRO A 180 11.75 -22.18 4.88
C PRO A 180 10.22 -22.36 4.85
N VAL A 181 9.77 -23.60 4.60
CA VAL A 181 8.34 -23.91 4.55
C VAL A 181 7.83 -24.35 5.92
N VAL A 182 6.99 -23.52 6.53
CA VAL A 182 6.43 -23.74 7.87
C VAL A 182 4.94 -24.08 7.77
N GLY A 183 4.46 -25.02 8.58
CA GLY A 183 3.01 -25.28 8.75
C GLY A 183 2.30 -26.08 7.64
N ARG A 184 2.99 -26.48 6.55
CA ARG A 184 2.38 -27.20 5.40
C ARG A 184 2.74 -28.68 5.26
N ALA A 185 3.11 -29.32 6.37
CA ALA A 185 3.62 -30.70 6.34
C ALA A 185 2.59 -31.72 5.80
N LYS A 186 1.30 -31.57 6.14
CA LYS A 186 0.23 -32.48 5.72
C LYS A 186 -0.03 -32.39 4.22
N GLU A 187 -0.05 -31.17 3.68
CA GLU A 187 -0.26 -30.91 2.26
C GLU A 187 0.93 -31.41 1.44
N ILE A 188 2.17 -31.17 1.89
CA ILE A 188 3.38 -31.68 1.23
C ILE A 188 3.39 -33.21 1.24
N GLU A 189 3.08 -33.85 2.38
CA GLU A 189 2.99 -35.30 2.46
C GLU A 189 1.90 -35.85 1.51
N ARG A 190 0.75 -35.17 1.44
CA ARG A 190 -0.31 -35.53 0.50
C ARG A 190 0.14 -35.42 -0.95
N VAL A 191 0.90 -34.38 -1.31
CA VAL A 191 1.49 -34.20 -2.64
C VAL A 191 2.45 -35.34 -2.96
N ILE A 192 3.35 -35.70 -2.04
CA ILE A 192 4.29 -36.84 -2.17
C ILE A 192 3.51 -38.15 -2.40
N GLN A 193 2.47 -38.41 -1.60
CA GLN A 193 1.63 -39.60 -1.73
C GLN A 193 0.93 -39.67 -3.10
N ILE A 194 0.53 -38.53 -3.67
CA ILE A 194 -0.11 -38.48 -5.00
C ILE A 194 0.93 -38.71 -6.09
N LEU A 195 2.08 -38.04 -6.03
CA LEU A 195 3.15 -38.18 -7.01
C LEU A 195 3.70 -39.62 -7.08
N GLY A 196 3.69 -40.35 -5.96
CA GLY A 196 4.08 -41.77 -5.89
C GLY A 196 3.06 -42.76 -6.49
N ARG A 197 1.87 -42.32 -6.93
CA ARG A 197 0.86 -43.22 -7.50
C ARG A 197 1.19 -43.63 -8.93
N ARG A 198 0.73 -44.83 -9.33
CA ARG A 198 0.81 -45.31 -10.72
C ARG A 198 -0.22 -44.64 -11.65
N THR A 199 -1.37 -44.25 -11.12
CA THR A 199 -2.45 -43.56 -11.84
C THR A 199 -2.95 -42.39 -10.99
N LYS A 200 -3.45 -41.32 -11.65
CA LYS A 200 -3.82 -40.05 -10.98
C LYS A 200 -2.68 -39.48 -10.14
N ASN A 201 -1.51 -39.37 -10.76
CA ASN A 201 -0.25 -38.95 -10.13
C ASN A 201 0.07 -37.46 -10.28
N ASN A 202 -0.93 -36.65 -10.66
CA ASN A 202 -0.79 -35.20 -10.80
C ASN A 202 -1.62 -34.51 -9.73
N PRO A 203 -1.02 -33.96 -8.67
CA PRO A 203 -1.75 -33.18 -7.67
C PRO A 203 -2.17 -31.82 -8.23
N VAL A 204 -3.35 -31.34 -7.83
CA VAL A 204 -3.80 -29.95 -8.05
C VAL A 204 -4.06 -29.31 -6.70
N LEU A 205 -3.29 -28.28 -6.37
CA LEU A 205 -3.42 -27.42 -5.21
C LEU A 205 -4.58 -26.45 -5.44
N ILE A 206 -5.67 -26.64 -4.70
CA ILE A 206 -6.89 -25.83 -4.80
C ILE A 206 -7.00 -24.99 -3.53
N GLY A 207 -7.03 -23.67 -3.68
CA GLY A 207 -7.19 -22.73 -2.57
C GLY A 207 -7.38 -21.30 -3.10
N GLU A 208 -7.55 -20.35 -2.21
CA GLU A 208 -7.60 -18.93 -2.59
C GLU A 208 -6.19 -18.39 -2.91
N PRO A 209 -6.05 -17.27 -3.63
CA PRO A 209 -4.76 -16.59 -3.78
C PRO A 209 -4.18 -16.18 -2.42
N GLY A 210 -2.85 -16.22 -2.29
CA GLY A 210 -2.16 -15.81 -1.06
C GLY A 210 -2.06 -16.87 0.04
N VAL A 211 -2.74 -18.02 -0.05
CA VAL A 211 -2.67 -19.06 1.01
C VAL A 211 -1.35 -19.84 1.06
N GLY A 212 -0.42 -19.60 0.14
CA GLY A 212 0.88 -20.27 0.09
C GLY A 212 0.92 -21.58 -0.73
N LYS A 213 0.27 -21.61 -1.90
CA LYS A 213 0.33 -22.78 -2.81
C LYS A 213 1.75 -23.02 -3.35
N THR A 214 2.44 -21.95 -3.74
CA THR A 214 3.83 -22.00 -4.23
C THR A 214 4.77 -22.56 -3.15
N ALA A 215 4.55 -22.19 -1.89
CA ALA A 215 5.32 -22.71 -0.76
C ALA A 215 5.22 -24.25 -0.61
N ILE A 216 4.12 -24.88 -1.03
CA ILE A 216 4.00 -26.35 -1.02
C ILE A 216 4.92 -26.98 -2.08
N ALA A 217 5.04 -26.35 -3.26
CA ALA A 217 5.94 -26.82 -4.31
C ALA A 217 7.41 -26.63 -3.92
N GLU A 218 7.75 -25.50 -3.29
CA GLU A 218 9.09 -25.25 -2.73
C GLU A 218 9.41 -26.24 -1.59
N GLY A 219 8.44 -26.53 -0.72
CA GLY A 219 8.60 -27.49 0.37
C GLY A 219 8.82 -28.91 -0.12
N LEU A 220 8.19 -29.30 -1.24
CA LEU A 220 8.51 -30.55 -1.93
C LEU A 220 9.95 -30.54 -2.46
N ALA A 221 10.39 -29.45 -3.08
CA ALA A 221 11.75 -29.33 -3.60
C ALA A 221 12.81 -29.42 -2.50
N GLN A 222 12.56 -28.81 -1.33
CA GLN A 222 13.41 -28.93 -0.14
C GLN A 222 13.47 -30.36 0.39
N ARG A 223 12.34 -31.07 0.48
CA ARG A 223 12.34 -32.49 0.91
C ARG A 223 13.09 -33.39 -0.05
N ILE A 224 12.97 -33.17 -1.35
CA ILE A 224 13.74 -33.90 -2.37
C ILE A 224 15.24 -33.61 -2.20
N ALA A 225 15.63 -32.34 -2.07
CA ALA A 225 17.04 -31.95 -1.87
C ALA A 225 17.65 -32.57 -0.60
N ASN A 226 16.86 -32.68 0.47
CA ASN A 226 17.27 -33.28 1.74
C ASN A 226 17.14 -34.82 1.77
N LYS A 227 16.67 -35.46 0.69
CA LYS A 227 16.37 -36.90 0.62
C LYS A 227 15.36 -37.38 1.67
N ASP A 228 14.39 -36.53 2.00
CA ASP A 228 13.25 -36.82 2.87
C ASP A 228 12.00 -37.15 2.03
N VAL A 229 12.17 -38.04 1.05
CA VAL A 229 11.12 -38.52 0.14
C VAL A 229 11.33 -40.00 -0.17
N PRO A 230 10.30 -40.73 -0.61
CA PRO A 230 10.46 -42.12 -1.05
C PRO A 230 11.41 -42.24 -2.25
N ASP A 231 12.09 -43.38 -2.39
CA ASP A 231 13.07 -43.70 -3.45
C ASP A 231 12.61 -43.31 -4.88
N ILE A 232 11.30 -43.41 -5.15
CA ILE A 232 10.69 -43.08 -6.45
C ILE A 232 10.88 -41.59 -6.83
N LEU A 233 11.03 -40.73 -5.83
CA LEU A 233 11.08 -39.27 -5.97
C LEU A 233 12.47 -38.68 -5.67
N GLU A 234 13.44 -39.46 -5.17
CA GLU A 234 14.76 -38.95 -4.79
C GLU A 234 15.52 -38.31 -5.97
N ASP A 235 15.46 -38.92 -7.16
CA ASP A 235 16.17 -38.44 -8.35
C ASP A 235 15.36 -37.44 -9.19
N LYS A 236 14.21 -36.98 -8.69
CA LYS A 236 13.33 -36.07 -9.42
C LYS A 236 13.76 -34.62 -9.24
N ARG A 237 13.53 -33.80 -10.27
CA ARG A 237 13.76 -32.34 -10.26
C ARG A 237 12.42 -31.63 -10.32
N VAL A 238 12.19 -30.69 -9.41
CA VAL A 238 11.00 -29.84 -9.40
C VAL A 238 11.32 -28.56 -10.16
N VAL A 239 10.58 -28.29 -11.24
CA VAL A 239 10.80 -27.13 -12.11
C VAL A 239 9.49 -26.38 -12.30
N THR A 240 9.50 -25.09 -11.99
CA THR A 240 8.34 -24.19 -12.22
C THR A 240 8.40 -23.62 -13.62
N LEU A 241 7.27 -23.63 -14.32
CA LEU A 241 7.13 -23.07 -15.67
C LEU A 241 6.59 -21.64 -15.59
N ASP A 242 7.30 -20.69 -16.19
CA ASP A 242 6.83 -19.30 -16.30
C ASP A 242 6.08 -19.10 -17.63
N ILE A 243 4.75 -18.99 -17.53
CA ILE A 243 3.88 -18.77 -18.68
C ILE A 243 4.13 -17.39 -19.32
N GLY A 244 4.48 -16.38 -18.51
CA GLY A 244 4.78 -15.04 -18.98
C GLY A 244 6.01 -15.02 -19.88
N LEU A 245 7.08 -15.72 -19.50
CA LEU A 245 8.29 -15.88 -20.34
C LEU A 245 8.01 -16.66 -21.63
N LEU A 246 7.11 -17.66 -21.59
CA LEU A 246 6.72 -18.40 -22.79
C LEU A 246 5.99 -17.52 -23.81
N VAL A 247 5.12 -16.64 -23.34
CA VAL A 247 4.37 -15.69 -24.18
C VAL A 247 5.28 -14.55 -24.66
N ALA A 248 6.22 -14.11 -23.82
CA ALA A 248 7.16 -13.05 -24.15
C ALA A 248 7.95 -13.37 -25.43
N GLY A 249 7.91 -12.43 -26.38
CA GLY A 249 8.58 -12.56 -27.67
C GLY A 249 7.94 -13.52 -28.66
N THR A 250 6.73 -14.05 -28.39
CA THR A 250 5.90 -14.72 -29.41
C THR A 250 4.98 -13.70 -30.08
N LYS A 251 4.97 -13.66 -31.42
CA LYS A 251 4.04 -12.82 -32.21
C LYS A 251 2.78 -13.56 -32.60
N TYR A 252 2.89 -14.89 -32.69
CA TYR A 252 1.82 -15.77 -33.14
C TYR A 252 1.61 -16.90 -32.15
N ARG A 253 0.35 -17.32 -31.96
CA ARG A 253 -0.02 -18.45 -31.10
C ARG A 253 0.73 -19.75 -31.45
N GLY A 254 1.02 -19.99 -32.73
CA GLY A 254 1.76 -21.18 -33.16
C GLY A 254 3.19 -21.25 -32.61
N GLU A 255 3.86 -20.10 -32.42
CA GLU A 255 5.21 -20.05 -31.85
C GLU A 255 5.20 -20.45 -30.37
N PHE A 256 4.17 -20.03 -29.63
CA PHE A 256 3.95 -20.48 -28.25
C PHE A 256 3.74 -21.99 -28.18
N GLU A 257 2.86 -22.54 -29.04
CA GLU A 257 2.59 -23.98 -29.08
C GLU A 257 3.86 -24.77 -29.45
N GLU A 258 4.70 -24.26 -30.35
CA GLU A 258 5.98 -24.89 -30.71
C GLU A 258 6.97 -24.91 -29.54
N ARG A 259 7.10 -23.80 -28.79
CA ARG A 259 7.92 -23.72 -27.58
C ARG A 259 7.45 -24.72 -26.52
N LEU A 260 6.14 -24.75 -26.26
CA LEU A 260 5.57 -25.68 -25.29
C LEU A 260 5.78 -27.14 -25.71
N LYS A 261 5.65 -27.44 -27.00
CA LYS A 261 5.90 -28.78 -27.53
C LYS A 261 7.36 -29.21 -27.34
N LYS A 262 8.32 -28.32 -27.59
CA LYS A 262 9.75 -28.58 -27.33
C LYS A 262 10.01 -28.90 -25.85
N ILE A 263 9.43 -28.12 -24.94
CA ILE A 263 9.54 -28.35 -23.49
C ILE A 263 8.96 -29.72 -23.11
N MET A 264 7.80 -30.08 -23.66
CA MET A 264 7.17 -31.37 -23.41
C MET A 264 8.01 -32.55 -23.92
N ASP A 265 8.66 -32.40 -25.07
CA ASP A 265 9.57 -33.41 -25.61
C ASP A 265 10.83 -33.57 -24.74
N GLU A 266 11.38 -32.47 -24.21
CA GLU A 266 12.50 -32.48 -23.26
C GLU A 266 12.14 -33.16 -21.94
N ILE A 267 10.97 -32.85 -21.37
CA ILE A 267 10.46 -33.48 -20.14
C ILE A 267 10.30 -34.99 -20.33
N ARG A 268 9.76 -35.40 -21.48
CA ARG A 268 9.57 -36.82 -21.81
C ARG A 268 10.88 -37.57 -21.94
N GLN A 269 11.89 -36.97 -22.56
CA GLN A 269 13.22 -37.58 -22.70
C GLN A 269 13.94 -37.65 -21.35
N ALA A 270 13.78 -36.63 -20.51
CA ALA A 270 14.43 -36.58 -19.21
C ALA A 270 13.83 -37.61 -18.23
N GLY A 271 12.51 -37.74 -18.17
CA GLY A 271 11.80 -38.71 -17.31
C GLY A 271 11.92 -38.46 -15.79
N ASN A 272 12.77 -37.53 -15.36
CA ASN A 272 13.02 -37.18 -13.97
C ASN A 272 12.54 -35.77 -13.59
N VAL A 273 11.60 -35.19 -14.33
CA VAL A 273 11.09 -33.83 -14.08
C VAL A 273 9.67 -33.87 -13.52
N ILE A 274 9.42 -33.07 -12.48
CA ILE A 274 8.11 -32.73 -11.94
C ILE A 274 7.87 -31.26 -12.30
N LEU A 275 6.89 -31.01 -13.16
CA LEU A 275 6.57 -29.67 -13.64
C LEU A 275 5.58 -28.98 -12.70
N VAL A 276 5.92 -27.82 -12.17
CA VAL A 276 4.99 -26.97 -11.41
C VAL A 276 4.42 -25.93 -12.37
N ILE A 277 3.10 -25.88 -12.43
CA ILE A 277 2.36 -24.92 -13.25
C ILE A 277 1.49 -24.11 -12.30
N ASP A 278 1.82 -22.84 -12.16
CA ASP A 278 0.95 -21.89 -11.49
C ASP A 278 -0.20 -21.52 -12.43
N GLU A 279 -1.40 -21.34 -11.87
CA GLU A 279 -2.60 -21.01 -12.62
C GLU A 279 -2.88 -21.97 -13.78
N VAL A 280 -2.90 -23.29 -13.52
CA VAL A 280 -3.07 -24.35 -14.55
C VAL A 280 -4.25 -24.13 -15.50
N HIS A 281 -5.30 -23.46 -15.03
CA HIS A 281 -6.48 -23.15 -15.83
C HIS A 281 -6.16 -22.26 -17.06
N THR A 282 -5.10 -21.44 -17.00
CA THR A 282 -4.66 -20.57 -18.11
C THR A 282 -4.24 -21.37 -19.34
N LEU A 283 -3.61 -22.54 -19.13
CA LEU A 283 -3.21 -23.46 -20.20
C LEU A 283 -4.37 -24.34 -20.70
N ILE A 284 -5.43 -24.46 -19.91
CA ILE A 284 -6.56 -25.39 -20.13
C ILE A 284 -7.80 -24.66 -20.69
N GLY A 285 -7.68 -23.35 -20.97
CA GLY A 285 -8.76 -22.46 -21.39
C GLY A 285 -9.68 -23.03 -22.48
N ALA A 286 -10.80 -23.60 -22.04
CA ALA A 286 -11.86 -24.19 -22.85
C ALA A 286 -12.61 -23.13 -23.68
N GLY A 287 -12.00 -22.65 -24.77
CA GLY A 287 -12.69 -22.04 -25.92
C GLY A 287 -13.55 -20.78 -25.67
N ALA A 288 -13.44 -20.10 -24.52
CA ALA A 288 -14.37 -19.04 -24.12
C ALA A 288 -13.66 -17.74 -23.73
N ALA A 289 -12.88 -17.17 -24.65
CA ALA A 289 -12.59 -15.74 -24.80
C ALA A 289 -11.70 -15.55 -26.04
N GLU A 290 -11.98 -14.55 -26.88
CA GLU A 290 -11.07 -14.11 -27.93
C GLU A 290 -9.72 -13.70 -27.30
N GLY A 291 -8.73 -14.60 -27.31
CA GLY A 291 -7.39 -14.34 -26.78
C GLY A 291 -6.83 -15.40 -25.81
N ALA A 292 -7.63 -16.35 -25.33
CA ALA A 292 -7.13 -17.40 -24.44
C ALA A 292 -6.25 -18.43 -25.21
N ILE A 293 -5.07 -18.71 -24.67
CA ILE A 293 -4.10 -19.67 -25.23
C ILE A 293 -4.52 -21.08 -24.82
N ASP A 294 -5.07 -21.88 -25.73
CA ASP A 294 -5.49 -23.25 -25.44
C ASP A 294 -4.36 -24.26 -25.74
N ALA A 295 -3.66 -24.67 -24.68
CA ALA A 295 -2.60 -25.68 -24.69
C ALA A 295 -3.12 -27.07 -24.25
N ALA A 296 -4.41 -27.23 -24.00
CA ALA A 296 -4.98 -28.46 -23.48
C ALA A 296 -4.75 -29.64 -24.42
N ASN A 297 -4.74 -29.40 -25.74
CA ASN A 297 -4.49 -30.42 -26.76
C ASN A 297 -3.08 -31.00 -26.72
N ILE A 298 -2.09 -30.24 -26.22
CA ILE A 298 -0.70 -30.69 -26.07
C ILE A 298 -0.52 -31.44 -24.75
N LEU A 299 -1.15 -30.96 -23.68
CA LEU A 299 -1.00 -31.52 -22.33
C LEU A 299 -1.80 -32.81 -22.13
N LYS A 300 -3.04 -32.89 -22.64
CA LYS A 300 -3.93 -34.05 -22.44
C LYS A 300 -3.29 -35.39 -22.84
N PRO A 301 -2.65 -35.53 -24.02
CA PRO A 301 -2.02 -36.80 -24.40
C PRO A 301 -0.85 -37.18 -23.48
N ALA A 302 -0.03 -36.22 -23.05
CA ALA A 302 1.12 -36.46 -22.18
C ALA A 302 0.70 -36.88 -20.76
N LEU A 303 -0.33 -36.21 -20.20
CA LEU A 303 -0.98 -36.58 -18.94
C LEU A 303 -1.68 -37.94 -19.07
N ALA A 304 -2.31 -38.22 -20.22
CA ALA A 304 -3.02 -39.47 -20.46
C ALA A 304 -2.09 -40.69 -20.40
N ARG A 305 -0.89 -40.56 -20.99
CA ARG A 305 0.16 -41.59 -21.04
C ARG A 305 1.03 -41.67 -19.78
N GLY A 306 0.89 -40.72 -18.85
CA GLY A 306 1.74 -40.64 -17.65
C GLY A 306 3.18 -40.22 -17.95
N GLU A 307 3.41 -39.62 -19.13
CA GLU A 307 4.72 -39.11 -19.55
C GLU A 307 5.02 -37.75 -18.93
N LEU A 308 3.97 -36.99 -18.59
CA LEU A 308 4.07 -35.75 -17.84
C LEU A 308 3.61 -35.98 -16.41
N GLN A 309 4.47 -35.62 -15.45
CA GLN A 309 4.13 -35.51 -14.05
C GLN A 309 4.16 -34.03 -13.67
N CYS A 310 3.02 -33.49 -13.21
CA CYS A 310 2.92 -32.08 -12.86
C CYS A 310 2.15 -31.82 -11.56
N ILE A 311 2.45 -30.67 -10.96
CA ILE A 311 1.73 -30.06 -9.85
C ILE A 311 1.04 -28.83 -10.40
N GLY A 312 -0.29 -28.78 -10.30
CA GLY A 312 -1.06 -27.61 -10.69
C GLY A 312 -1.48 -26.77 -9.51
N ALA A 313 -1.51 -25.44 -9.64
CA ALA A 313 -2.16 -24.55 -8.68
C ALA A 313 -3.32 -23.80 -9.35
N THR A 314 -4.48 -23.70 -8.68
CA THR A 314 -5.66 -22.97 -9.21
C THR A 314 -6.63 -22.61 -8.09
N THR A 315 -7.59 -21.73 -8.34
CA THR A 315 -8.69 -21.45 -7.41
C THR A 315 -9.82 -22.48 -7.51
N LEU A 316 -10.69 -22.54 -6.51
CA LEU A 316 -11.83 -23.47 -6.50
C LEU A 316 -12.78 -23.21 -7.68
N ASP A 317 -13.00 -21.93 -8.02
CA ASP A 317 -13.87 -21.52 -9.11
C ASP A 317 -13.32 -21.93 -10.48
N GLU A 318 -12.03 -21.74 -10.72
CA GLU A 318 -11.35 -22.16 -11.94
C GLU A 318 -11.31 -23.67 -12.09
N TYR A 319 -11.03 -24.40 -10.99
CA TYR A 319 -11.04 -25.85 -10.98
C TYR A 319 -12.39 -26.39 -11.45
N ARG A 320 -13.49 -25.87 -10.88
CA ARG A 320 -14.86 -26.24 -11.26
C ARG A 320 -15.19 -25.91 -12.70
N LYS A 321 -14.73 -24.75 -13.20
CA LYS A 321 -15.04 -24.28 -14.57
C LYS A 321 -14.24 -25.03 -15.64
N HIS A 322 -12.97 -25.32 -15.40
CA HIS A 322 -12.04 -25.75 -16.44
C HIS A 322 -11.52 -27.19 -16.29
N ILE A 323 -11.37 -27.70 -15.05
CA ILE A 323 -10.76 -29.01 -14.80
C ILE A 323 -11.83 -30.07 -14.51
N GLU A 324 -12.77 -29.79 -13.60
CA GLU A 324 -13.82 -30.73 -13.19
C GLU A 324 -14.81 -31.05 -14.31
N ARG A 325 -15.06 -30.10 -15.22
CA ARG A 325 -15.93 -30.30 -16.39
C ARG A 325 -15.29 -31.16 -17.48
N ASP A 326 -13.96 -31.31 -17.48
CA ASP A 326 -13.24 -32.06 -18.50
C ASP A 326 -12.88 -33.47 -18.00
N ALA A 327 -13.62 -34.47 -18.51
CA ALA A 327 -13.46 -35.87 -18.13
C ALA A 327 -12.07 -36.46 -18.42
N ALA A 328 -11.25 -35.85 -19.29
CA ALA A 328 -9.88 -36.31 -19.52
C ALA A 328 -8.93 -35.83 -18.41
N LEU A 329 -9.10 -34.59 -17.95
CA LEU A 329 -8.26 -33.96 -16.94
C LEU A 329 -8.64 -34.41 -15.52
N GLU A 330 -9.94 -34.51 -15.23
CA GLU A 330 -10.46 -35.02 -13.94
C GLU A 330 -9.94 -36.43 -13.62
N ARG A 331 -9.72 -37.26 -14.66
CA ARG A 331 -9.16 -38.60 -14.50
C ARG A 331 -7.64 -38.64 -14.29
N ARG A 332 -6.95 -37.51 -14.36
CA ARG A 332 -5.48 -37.41 -14.24
C ARG A 332 -5.02 -36.55 -13.09
N PHE A 333 -5.82 -35.55 -12.74
CA PHE A 333 -5.59 -34.70 -11.59
C PHE A 333 -6.25 -35.25 -10.33
N GLN A 334 -5.58 -35.03 -9.19
CA GLN A 334 -6.10 -35.33 -7.86
C GLN A 334 -6.12 -34.03 -7.04
N PRO A 335 -7.30 -33.57 -6.56
CA PRO A 335 -7.38 -32.35 -5.79
C PRO A 335 -6.72 -32.48 -4.41
N VAL A 336 -6.02 -31.42 -4.00
CA VAL A 336 -5.46 -31.19 -2.66
C VAL A 336 -5.96 -29.82 -2.21
N MET A 337 -6.81 -29.80 -1.20
CA MET A 337 -7.35 -28.55 -0.65
C MET A 337 -6.29 -27.86 0.20
N VAL A 338 -6.03 -26.59 -0.09
CA VAL A 338 -5.12 -25.72 0.64
C VAL A 338 -5.95 -24.61 1.26
N GLY A 339 -6.21 -24.73 2.56
CA GLY A 339 -6.93 -23.74 3.34
C GLY A 339 -6.05 -22.57 3.77
N GLU A 340 -6.68 -21.46 4.12
CA GLU A 340 -6.06 -20.37 4.87
C GLU A 340 -5.49 -20.92 6.19
N PRO A 341 -4.22 -20.63 6.53
CA PRO A 341 -3.63 -21.06 7.79
C PRO A 341 -4.27 -20.31 8.96
N SER A 342 -4.20 -20.90 10.15
CA SER A 342 -4.60 -20.23 11.37
C SER A 342 -3.67 -19.04 11.71
N VAL A 343 -4.15 -18.13 12.56
CA VAL A 343 -3.34 -16.99 13.05
C VAL A 343 -2.05 -17.49 13.72
N ASP A 344 -2.14 -18.55 14.52
CA ASP A 344 -0.98 -19.13 15.22
C ASP A 344 0.03 -19.76 14.24
N GLU A 345 -0.45 -20.51 13.23
CA GLU A 345 0.41 -21.03 12.16
C GLU A 345 1.06 -19.90 11.35
N THR A 346 0.34 -18.80 11.13
CA THR A 346 0.87 -17.62 10.43
C THR A 346 2.00 -16.96 11.23
N ILE A 347 1.88 -16.87 12.56
CA ILE A 347 2.95 -16.33 13.42
C ILE A 347 4.22 -17.19 13.27
N GLU A 348 4.09 -18.51 13.22
CA GLU A 348 5.22 -19.42 12.99
C GLU A 348 5.82 -19.25 11.58
N ILE A 349 4.99 -19.05 10.55
CA ILE A 349 5.45 -18.72 9.19
C ILE A 349 6.27 -17.41 9.20
N LEU A 350 5.75 -16.36 9.84
CA LEU A 350 6.43 -15.07 9.95
C LEU A 350 7.76 -15.16 10.72
N ARG A 351 7.81 -15.99 11.78
CA ARG A 351 9.06 -16.30 12.50
C ARG A 351 10.09 -16.97 11.60
N GLY A 352 9.66 -17.91 10.75
CA GLY A 352 10.54 -18.57 9.79
C GLY A 352 11.09 -17.63 8.72
N LEU A 353 10.32 -16.62 8.32
CA LEU A 353 10.72 -15.64 7.29
C LEU A 353 11.52 -14.44 7.86
N ARG A 354 11.49 -14.25 9.18
CA ARG A 354 12.09 -13.10 9.88
C ARG A 354 13.51 -12.80 9.43
N ASP A 355 14.40 -13.80 9.50
CA ASP A 355 15.83 -13.62 9.23
C ASP A 355 16.10 -13.06 7.84
N ARG A 356 15.30 -13.46 6.84
CA ARG A 356 15.44 -13.00 5.46
C ARG A 356 14.98 -11.55 5.29
N TYR A 357 13.87 -11.17 5.89
CA TYR A 357 13.39 -9.79 5.87
C TYR A 357 14.30 -8.85 6.67
N GLU A 358 14.83 -9.29 7.81
CA GLU A 358 15.80 -8.55 8.60
C GLU A 358 17.08 -8.28 7.79
N GLN A 359 17.62 -9.28 7.09
CA GLN A 359 18.78 -9.12 6.21
C GLN A 359 18.51 -8.21 5.00
N HIS A 360 17.34 -8.39 4.36
CA HIS A 360 16.96 -7.60 3.18
C HIS A 360 16.81 -6.11 3.51
N HIS A 361 16.15 -5.81 4.64
CA HIS A 361 15.86 -4.45 5.07
C HIS A 361 16.93 -3.83 5.98
N LYS A 362 17.87 -4.64 6.50
CA LYS A 362 18.92 -4.22 7.45
C LYS A 362 18.34 -3.61 8.72
N LEU A 363 17.43 -4.34 9.34
CA LEU A 363 16.69 -3.95 10.54
C LEU A 363 16.33 -5.20 11.35
N LYS A 364 15.86 -5.02 12.58
CA LYS A 364 15.29 -6.12 13.38
C LYS A 364 13.77 -6.04 13.42
N ILE A 365 13.11 -7.17 13.48
CA ILE A 365 11.65 -7.25 13.60
C ILE A 365 11.32 -7.80 14.99
N SER A 366 10.58 -7.04 15.80
CA SER A 366 10.19 -7.52 17.13
C SER A 366 9.19 -8.69 17.06
N ASP A 367 9.20 -9.58 18.06
CA ASP A 367 8.21 -10.67 18.15
C ASP A 367 6.78 -10.13 18.26
N GLU A 368 6.63 -9.01 18.94
CA GLU A 368 5.36 -8.28 19.07
C GLU A 368 4.85 -7.81 17.71
N ALA A 369 5.73 -7.33 16.82
CA ALA A 369 5.36 -6.94 15.46
C ALA A 369 4.87 -8.14 14.62
N LEU A 370 5.49 -9.32 14.74
CA LEU A 370 5.05 -10.53 14.02
C LEU A 370 3.65 -10.96 14.49
N ILE A 371 3.42 -10.97 15.81
CA ILE A 371 2.11 -11.29 16.40
C ILE A 371 1.06 -10.26 15.97
N ALA A 372 1.43 -8.97 15.96
CA ALA A 372 0.56 -7.89 15.51
C ALA A 372 0.22 -8.04 14.03
N ALA A 373 1.18 -8.34 13.16
CA ALA A 373 0.94 -8.50 11.73
C ALA A 373 -0.08 -9.60 11.44
N ALA A 374 0.02 -10.76 12.11
CA ALA A 374 -0.95 -11.85 11.96
C ALA A 374 -2.33 -11.47 12.52
N LYS A 375 -2.42 -10.95 13.75
CA LYS A 375 -3.71 -10.63 14.40
C LYS A 375 -4.44 -9.46 13.76
N LEU A 376 -3.71 -8.38 13.42
CA LEU A 376 -4.30 -7.17 12.85
C LEU A 376 -4.70 -7.40 11.40
N SER A 377 -3.92 -8.15 10.62
CA SER A 377 -4.32 -8.48 9.25
C SER A 377 -5.54 -9.39 9.21
N ASP A 378 -5.66 -10.38 10.10
CA ASP A 378 -6.87 -11.21 10.20
C ASP A 378 -8.10 -10.37 10.55
N ARG A 379 -7.96 -9.44 11.50
CA ARG A 379 -9.08 -8.65 12.02
C ARG A 379 -9.54 -7.53 11.10
N TYR A 380 -8.62 -6.85 10.41
CA TYR A 380 -8.91 -5.60 9.69
C TYR A 380 -8.80 -5.71 8.18
N ILE A 381 -8.09 -6.72 7.65
CA ILE A 381 -7.90 -6.92 6.20
C ILE A 381 -8.66 -8.19 5.79
N SER A 382 -9.89 -8.01 5.30
CA SER A 382 -10.82 -9.10 4.98
C SER A 382 -10.84 -9.52 3.51
N ASP A 383 -10.31 -8.70 2.61
CA ASP A 383 -10.29 -8.94 1.16
C ASP A 383 -9.11 -9.82 0.71
N ARG A 384 -8.18 -10.11 1.63
CA ARG A 384 -7.01 -10.97 1.43
C ARG A 384 -6.96 -12.08 2.47
N TYR A 385 -6.23 -13.14 2.15
CA TYR A 385 -6.08 -14.32 2.99
C TYR A 385 -4.69 -14.39 3.64
N LEU A 386 -4.60 -15.01 4.81
CA LEU A 386 -3.33 -15.39 5.42
C LEU A 386 -2.61 -16.48 4.59
N PRO A 387 -1.28 -16.57 4.62
CA PRO A 387 -0.35 -15.70 5.35
C PRO A 387 0.08 -14.43 4.57
N ASP A 388 -0.25 -14.33 3.28
CA ASP A 388 0.19 -13.28 2.35
C ASP A 388 0.00 -11.85 2.89
N LYS A 389 -1.23 -11.53 3.34
CA LYS A 389 -1.51 -10.20 3.92
C LYS A 389 -0.66 -9.86 5.14
N ALA A 390 -0.22 -10.84 5.93
CA ALA A 390 0.61 -10.60 7.10
C ALA A 390 2.10 -10.44 6.72
N ILE A 391 2.55 -11.17 5.70
CA ILE A 391 3.90 -11.05 5.13
C ILE A 391 4.08 -9.66 4.52
N ASP A 392 3.11 -9.21 3.72
CA ASP A 392 3.16 -7.88 3.10
C ASP A 392 3.23 -6.75 4.15
N LEU A 393 2.49 -6.87 5.27
CA LEU A 393 2.55 -5.88 6.35
C LEU A 393 3.95 -5.79 6.96
N ILE A 394 4.62 -6.92 7.16
CA ILE A 394 5.99 -6.96 7.68
C ILE A 394 6.97 -6.35 6.69
N ASP A 395 6.82 -6.67 5.40
CA ASP A 395 7.68 -6.14 4.34
C ASP A 395 7.54 -4.62 4.20
N GLU A 396 6.30 -4.11 4.16
CA GLU A 396 6.02 -2.68 4.05
C GLU A 396 6.45 -1.92 5.31
N ALA A 397 6.19 -2.45 6.50
CA ALA A 397 6.67 -1.86 7.75
C ALA A 397 8.20 -1.82 7.79
N GLY A 398 8.87 -2.89 7.36
CA GLY A 398 10.32 -2.94 7.25
C GLY A 398 10.89 -1.89 6.29
N SER A 399 10.30 -1.80 5.09
CA SER A 399 10.65 -0.78 4.09
C SER A 399 10.47 0.64 4.64
N ARG A 400 9.35 0.91 5.32
CA ARG A 400 9.04 2.22 5.90
C ARG A 400 10.01 2.60 7.03
N VAL A 401 10.24 1.72 7.99
CA VAL A 401 11.17 1.95 9.10
C VAL A 401 12.57 2.22 8.57
N ARG A 402 13.01 1.46 7.56
CA ARG A 402 14.28 1.70 6.88
C ARG A 402 14.32 3.07 6.22
N LEU A 403 13.28 3.48 5.51
CA LEU A 403 13.21 4.80 4.86
C LEU A 403 13.28 5.94 5.86
N ILE A 404 12.54 5.86 6.98
CA ILE A 404 12.55 6.87 8.05
C ILE A 404 13.95 7.00 8.66
N ASN A 405 14.62 5.87 8.91
CA ASN A 405 15.95 5.85 9.49
C ASN A 405 17.07 6.19 8.49
N SER A 406 16.81 6.06 7.18
CA SER A 406 17.76 6.44 6.12
C SER A 406 17.69 7.94 5.76
N GLN A 407 16.72 8.70 6.29
CA GLN A 407 16.59 10.12 6.00
C GLN A 407 17.59 10.97 6.80
N LEU A 408 18.26 11.87 6.07
CA LEU A 408 19.07 12.95 6.65
C LEU A 408 18.20 13.83 7.56
N PRO A 409 18.73 14.30 8.71
CA PRO A 409 18.07 15.31 9.54
C PRO A 409 17.58 16.51 8.74
N PRO A 410 16.48 17.19 9.14
CA PRO A 410 15.97 18.37 8.44
C PRO A 410 17.05 19.43 8.17
N ALA A 411 17.89 19.72 9.18
CA ALA A 411 19.04 20.62 9.06
C ALA A 411 20.07 20.14 8.02
N ALA A 412 20.37 18.83 7.98
CA ALA A 412 21.27 18.27 6.98
C ALA A 412 20.64 18.21 5.57
N LYS A 413 19.31 18.16 5.47
CA LYS A 413 18.57 18.15 4.21
C LYS A 413 18.52 19.54 3.57
N GLU A 414 18.46 20.61 4.38
CA GLU A 414 18.61 21.98 3.92
C GLU A 414 20.03 22.22 3.39
N LEU A 415 21.04 21.78 4.14
CA LEU A 415 22.43 21.82 3.71
C LEU A 415 22.70 20.97 2.45
N ASP A 416 22.05 19.80 2.29
CA ASP A 416 22.16 19.01 1.04
C ASP A 416 21.54 19.73 -0.17
N ARG A 417 20.46 20.50 0.04
CA ARG A 417 19.89 21.36 -1.02
C ARG A 417 20.85 22.49 -1.39
N GLU A 418 21.42 23.16 -0.39
CA GLU A 418 22.43 24.19 -0.59
C GLU A 418 23.66 23.64 -1.33
N LEU A 419 24.14 22.45 -0.93
CA LEU A 419 25.24 21.75 -1.59
C LEU A 419 24.96 21.48 -3.07
N ARG A 420 23.75 21.05 -3.42
CA ARG A 420 23.37 20.82 -4.84
C ARG A 420 23.35 22.12 -5.63
N GLN A 421 22.91 23.22 -5.03
CA GLN A 421 22.93 24.52 -5.67
C GLN A 421 24.36 25.00 -5.91
N ILE A 422 25.23 24.89 -4.91
CA ILE A 422 26.65 25.23 -5.02
C ILE A 422 27.37 24.36 -6.07
N LEU A 423 27.07 23.06 -6.13
CA LEU A 423 27.63 22.19 -7.16
C LEU A 423 27.27 22.65 -8.58
N LYS A 424 26.02 23.06 -8.78
CA LYS A 424 25.55 23.61 -10.05
C LYS A 424 26.23 24.94 -10.39
N GLU A 425 26.28 25.87 -9.42
CA GLU A 425 26.93 27.17 -9.59
C GLU A 425 28.43 27.03 -9.87
N LYS A 426 29.09 26.06 -9.22
CA LYS A 426 30.50 25.74 -9.46
C LYS A 426 30.71 25.21 -10.87
N ASP A 427 29.87 24.29 -11.33
CA ASP A 427 29.95 23.75 -12.70
C ASP A 427 29.71 24.85 -13.75
N ASP A 428 28.79 25.77 -13.49
CA ASP A 428 28.53 26.92 -14.36
C ASP A 428 29.69 27.92 -14.35
N ALA A 429 30.32 28.20 -13.20
CA ALA A 429 31.53 29.02 -13.09
C ALA A 429 32.72 28.41 -13.82
N VAL A 430 32.91 27.08 -13.72
CA VAL A 430 33.94 26.34 -14.46
C VAL A 430 33.69 26.41 -15.97
N ARG A 431 32.44 26.29 -16.43
CA ARG A 431 32.08 26.45 -17.85
C ARG A 431 32.31 27.87 -18.36
N ALA A 432 32.06 28.86 -17.52
CA ALA A 432 32.31 30.27 -17.82
C ALA A 432 33.79 30.68 -17.71
N GLN A 433 34.68 29.75 -17.36
CA GLN A 433 36.11 29.99 -17.12
C GLN A 433 36.40 31.00 -16.01
N ASP A 434 35.46 31.20 -15.08
CA ASP A 434 35.63 32.02 -13.88
C ASP A 434 36.24 31.16 -12.76
N PHE A 435 37.56 30.99 -12.81
CA PHE A 435 38.29 30.09 -11.93
C PHE A 435 38.38 30.59 -10.48
N ASP A 436 38.32 31.90 -10.26
CA ASP A 436 38.33 32.50 -8.92
C ASP A 436 37.04 32.17 -8.19
N ARG A 437 35.88 32.40 -8.84
CA ARG A 437 34.57 32.03 -8.31
C ARG A 437 34.39 30.53 -8.13
N ALA A 438 34.92 29.72 -9.04
CA ALA A 438 34.92 28.26 -8.89
C ALA A 438 35.75 27.78 -7.69
N GLY A 439 36.83 28.50 -7.35
CA GLY A 439 37.64 28.26 -6.15
C GLY A 439 36.86 28.49 -4.86
N GLU A 440 36.20 29.65 -4.74
CA GLU A 440 35.36 29.99 -3.58
C GLU A 440 34.21 28.99 -3.38
N LEU A 441 33.52 28.61 -4.46
CA LEU A 441 32.42 27.63 -4.41
C LEU A 441 32.90 26.22 -4.03
N ARG A 442 34.14 25.85 -4.40
CA ARG A 442 34.75 24.57 -3.99
C ARG A 442 35.07 24.54 -2.50
N ASP A 443 35.56 25.64 -1.95
CA ASP A 443 35.87 25.73 -0.53
C ASP A 443 34.58 25.70 0.30
N ARG A 444 33.53 26.39 -0.16
CA ARG A 444 32.18 26.32 0.41
C ARG A 444 31.55 24.92 0.31
N GLU A 445 31.76 24.22 -0.81
CA GLU A 445 31.35 22.81 -0.98
C GLU A 445 31.99 21.91 0.09
N MET A 446 33.27 22.11 0.40
CA MET A 446 33.96 21.32 1.43
C MET A 446 33.43 21.61 2.84
N GLU A 447 33.13 22.87 3.13
CA GLU A 447 32.56 23.32 4.41
C GLU A 447 31.18 22.69 4.65
N ILE A 448 30.26 22.83 3.69
CA ILE A 448 28.91 22.23 3.80
C ILE A 448 28.97 20.70 3.89
N LYS A 449 29.87 20.04 3.14
CA LYS A 449 30.08 18.59 3.27
C LYS A 449 30.64 18.17 4.63
N ALA A 450 31.36 19.04 5.33
CA ALA A 450 31.83 18.79 6.69
C ALA A 450 30.68 18.99 7.69
N GLU A 451 29.87 20.03 7.53
CA GLU A 451 28.69 20.29 8.35
C GLU A 451 27.63 19.18 8.25
N ILE A 452 27.29 18.74 7.03
CA ILE A 452 26.37 17.61 6.81
C ILE A 452 26.88 16.35 7.52
N ARG A 453 28.19 16.09 7.46
CA ARG A 453 28.81 14.94 8.16
C ARG A 453 28.73 15.09 9.68
N ALA A 454 29.02 16.28 10.21
CA ALA A 454 28.92 16.55 11.64
C ALA A 454 27.47 16.41 12.15
N ILE A 455 26.48 16.88 11.39
CA ILE A 455 25.06 16.77 11.73
C ILE A 455 24.55 15.33 11.58
N ALA A 456 25.03 14.59 10.59
CA ALA A 456 24.72 13.16 10.45
C ALA A 456 25.29 12.35 11.65
N GLN A 457 26.48 12.71 12.12
CA GLN A 457 27.13 12.10 13.28
C GLN A 457 26.56 12.55 14.64
N SER A 458 25.97 13.74 14.73
CA SER A 458 25.37 14.21 15.99
C SER A 458 24.05 13.49 16.31
N LYS A 459 23.31 13.03 15.28
CA LYS A 459 22.10 12.19 15.46
C LYS A 459 22.42 10.78 15.98
N THR A 460 23.62 10.26 15.72
CA THR A 460 24.13 9.04 16.38
C THR A 460 24.61 9.30 17.82
N GLY A 461 24.75 10.57 18.23
CA GLY A 461 25.17 10.96 19.59
C GLY A 461 24.04 11.21 20.58
N THR A 462 22.78 11.33 20.14
CA THR A 462 21.61 11.43 21.05
C THR A 462 21.19 10.04 21.50
N GLY A 463 21.93 9.44 22.44
CA GLY A 463 21.50 8.32 23.29
C GLY A 463 21.27 6.96 22.64
N ARG A 464 21.41 6.79 21.32
CA ARG A 464 21.43 5.47 20.67
C ARG A 464 22.87 5.08 20.40
N ALA A 465 23.34 4.01 21.03
CA ALA A 465 24.70 3.51 20.86
C ALA A 465 24.99 3.24 19.36
N GLU A 466 26.21 3.53 18.92
CA GLU A 466 26.71 3.11 17.62
C GLU A 466 26.46 1.60 17.44
N GLY A 467 25.47 1.23 16.61
CA GLY A 467 25.15 -0.17 16.30
C GLY A 467 23.73 -0.67 16.62
N GLU A 468 22.81 0.17 17.12
CA GLU A 468 21.39 -0.26 17.19
C GLU A 468 20.73 -0.24 15.81
N GLU A 469 20.56 -1.44 15.24
CA GLU A 469 19.75 -1.66 14.06
C GLU A 469 18.31 -1.17 14.29
N PRO A 470 17.69 -0.45 13.33
CA PRO A 470 16.32 0.00 13.49
C PRO A 470 15.39 -1.20 13.71
N VAL A 471 14.35 -1.03 14.52
CA VAL A 471 13.45 -2.12 14.92
C VAL A 471 12.04 -1.84 14.43
N VAL A 472 11.38 -2.84 13.82
CA VAL A 472 9.95 -2.82 13.51
C VAL A 472 9.15 -3.23 14.75
N THR A 473 8.23 -2.38 15.16
CA THR A 473 7.41 -2.52 16.37
C THR A 473 5.94 -2.82 16.05
N GLU A 474 5.14 -3.16 17.07
CA GLU A 474 3.67 -3.31 16.94
C GLU A 474 3.02 -2.04 16.35
N GLU A 475 3.52 -0.85 16.73
CA GLU A 475 2.98 0.44 16.26
C GLU A 475 3.22 0.69 14.77
N ASP A 476 4.38 0.25 14.26
CA ASP A 476 4.69 0.36 12.83
C ASP A 476 3.69 -0.45 12.01
N ILE A 477 3.38 -1.67 12.44
CA ILE A 477 2.39 -2.54 11.81
C ILE A 477 1.00 -1.93 11.88
N ALA A 478 0.58 -1.47 13.06
CA ALA A 478 -0.73 -0.85 13.25
C ALA A 478 -0.91 0.38 12.33
N HIS A 479 0.15 1.17 12.12
CA HIS A 479 0.11 2.29 11.19
C HIS A 479 -0.03 1.84 9.73
N ILE A 480 0.66 0.78 9.28
CA ILE A 480 0.48 0.27 7.92
C ILE A 480 -0.95 -0.23 7.72
N VAL A 481 -1.49 -1.00 8.67
CA VAL A 481 -2.88 -1.47 8.61
C VAL A 481 -3.85 -0.28 8.56
N ALA A 482 -3.60 0.77 9.34
CA ALA A 482 -4.42 1.98 9.29
C ALA A 482 -4.33 2.71 7.95
N SER A 483 -3.15 2.74 7.33
CA SER A 483 -2.96 3.32 5.99
C SER A 483 -3.69 2.53 4.90
N TRP A 484 -3.69 1.21 4.99
CA TRP A 484 -4.35 0.33 4.00
C TRP A 484 -5.87 0.33 4.14
N THR A 485 -6.36 0.24 5.37
CA THR A 485 -7.78 0.01 5.65
C THR A 485 -8.54 1.31 5.94
N GLY A 486 -7.83 2.39 6.26
CA GLY A 486 -8.40 3.62 6.83
C GLY A 486 -8.89 3.47 8.27
N VAL A 487 -8.74 2.29 8.88
CA VAL A 487 -9.17 2.02 10.26
C VAL A 487 -8.03 2.39 11.22
N PRO A 488 -8.21 3.29 12.20
CA PRO A 488 -7.21 3.50 13.24
C PRO A 488 -7.10 2.24 14.11
N VAL A 489 -5.93 1.59 14.06
CA VAL A 489 -5.66 0.30 14.72
C VAL A 489 -4.83 0.46 16.00
N ASN A 490 -4.23 1.64 16.22
CA ASN A 490 -3.45 1.90 17.41
C ASN A 490 -4.31 1.69 18.67
N LYS A 491 -3.69 1.17 19.74
CA LYS A 491 -4.29 1.21 21.07
C LYS A 491 -4.72 2.65 21.35
N LEU A 492 -5.90 2.83 21.93
CA LEU A 492 -6.44 4.13 22.34
C LEU A 492 -5.31 4.95 22.94
N THR A 493 -4.82 5.94 22.19
CA THR A 493 -3.79 6.83 22.69
C THR A 493 -4.40 7.63 23.83
N GLU A 494 -3.58 8.17 24.74
CA GLU A 494 -4.07 9.09 25.77
C GLU A 494 -4.88 10.23 25.13
N SER A 495 -4.43 10.72 23.97
CA SER A 495 -5.14 11.72 23.16
C SER A 495 -6.49 11.28 22.59
N GLU A 496 -6.65 10.01 22.21
CA GLU A 496 -7.96 9.49 21.77
C GLU A 496 -8.90 9.25 22.94
N SER A 497 -8.37 8.76 24.07
CA SER A 497 -9.16 8.57 25.29
C SER A 497 -9.70 9.90 25.81
N GLU A 498 -8.88 10.94 25.81
CA GLU A 498 -9.27 12.30 26.15
C GLU A 498 -10.33 12.85 25.18
N LYS A 499 -10.13 12.68 23.86
CA LYS A 499 -11.13 13.04 22.85
C LYS A 499 -12.47 12.35 23.10
N LEU A 500 -12.47 11.06 23.44
CA LEU A 500 -13.69 10.29 23.72
C LEU A 500 -14.37 10.74 25.02
N LEU A 501 -13.61 11.21 26.01
CA LEU A 501 -14.16 11.78 27.24
C LEU A 501 -14.84 13.14 26.99
N HIS A 502 -14.32 13.93 26.05
CA HIS A 502 -14.86 15.22 25.62
C HIS A 502 -15.67 15.14 24.32
N MET A 503 -16.23 13.96 24.02
CA MET A 503 -17.01 13.74 22.80
C MET A 503 -18.26 14.60 22.78
N GLU A 504 -18.99 14.63 23.90
CA GLU A 504 -20.20 15.43 24.07
C GLU A 504 -19.92 16.91 23.74
N ASP A 505 -18.87 17.48 24.33
CA ASP A 505 -18.46 18.88 24.11
C ASP A 505 -18.18 19.15 22.62
N THR A 506 -17.45 18.24 21.97
CA THR A 506 -17.10 18.37 20.55
C THR A 506 -18.33 18.28 19.64
N LEU A 507 -19.25 17.35 19.92
CA LEU A 507 -20.49 17.21 19.16
C LEU A 507 -21.40 18.43 19.36
N HIS A 508 -21.44 19.01 20.55
CA HIS A 508 -22.25 20.20 20.86
C HIS A 508 -21.76 21.50 20.20
N GLN A 509 -20.51 21.57 19.74
CA GLN A 509 -20.05 22.69 18.90
C GLN A 509 -20.84 22.80 17.60
N ARG A 510 -21.37 21.68 17.11
CA ARG A 510 -22.09 21.58 15.84
C ARG A 510 -23.58 21.28 16.03
N LEU A 511 -23.92 20.41 16.98
CA LEU A 511 -25.29 20.05 17.28
C LEU A 511 -25.81 20.87 18.46
N ILE A 512 -26.70 21.80 18.17
CA ILE A 512 -27.38 22.61 19.18
C ILE A 512 -28.57 21.85 19.77
N GLY A 513 -28.67 21.88 21.11
CA GLY A 513 -29.68 21.15 21.87
C GLY A 513 -29.45 19.63 21.84
N GLN A 514 -30.51 18.87 22.07
CA GLN A 514 -30.49 17.39 22.00
C GLN A 514 -29.46 16.72 22.93
N GLU A 515 -29.23 17.28 24.10
CA GLU A 515 -28.30 16.81 25.14
C GLU A 515 -28.41 15.29 25.40
N ASP A 516 -29.62 14.77 25.56
CA ASP A 516 -29.82 13.34 25.85
C ASP A 516 -29.43 12.46 24.66
N ALA A 517 -29.64 12.94 23.43
CA ALA A 517 -29.29 12.21 22.23
C ALA A 517 -27.77 12.08 22.11
N VAL A 518 -27.06 13.19 22.32
CA VAL A 518 -25.59 13.22 22.31
C VAL A 518 -25.03 12.35 23.42
N LYS A 519 -25.50 12.49 24.67
CA LYS A 519 -25.06 11.67 25.80
C LYS A 519 -25.30 10.18 25.57
N ALA A 520 -26.46 9.79 25.04
CA ALA A 520 -26.78 8.39 24.78
C ALA A 520 -25.87 7.78 23.69
N VAL A 521 -25.62 8.53 22.61
CA VAL A 521 -24.69 8.12 21.54
C VAL A 521 -23.27 8.02 22.07
N SER A 522 -22.75 9.05 22.74
CA SER A 522 -21.40 9.08 23.29
C SER A 522 -21.16 7.94 24.30
N ARG A 523 -22.15 7.63 25.14
CA ARG A 523 -22.10 6.49 26.07
C ARG A 523 -22.00 5.16 25.33
N ALA A 524 -22.83 4.95 24.29
CA ALA A 524 -22.81 3.71 23.52
C ALA A 524 -21.49 3.50 22.78
N ILE A 525 -20.92 4.57 22.20
CA ILE A 525 -19.65 4.49 21.47
C ILE A 525 -18.48 4.26 22.43
N ARG A 526 -18.45 4.91 23.61
CA ARG A 526 -17.44 4.64 24.64
C ARG A 526 -17.43 3.18 25.08
N ARG A 527 -18.61 2.55 25.27
CA ARG A 527 -18.70 1.11 25.57
C ARG A 527 -18.07 0.24 24.49
N ALA A 528 -18.30 0.56 23.22
CA ALA A 528 -17.72 -0.17 22.10
C ALA A 528 -16.19 -0.03 22.05
N ARG A 529 -15.66 1.18 22.28
CA ARG A 529 -14.22 1.47 22.23
C ARG A 529 -13.40 0.85 23.35
N VAL A 530 -13.97 0.71 24.55
CA VAL A 530 -13.31 0.04 25.68
C VAL A 530 -13.34 -1.50 25.54
N GLY A 531 -13.92 -2.03 24.45
CA GLY A 531 -13.94 -3.47 24.17
C GLY A 531 -14.97 -4.26 25.00
N LEU A 532 -15.93 -3.58 25.61
CA LEU A 532 -17.03 -4.21 26.36
C LEU A 532 -18.13 -4.78 25.47
N LYS A 533 -18.03 -4.57 24.14
CA LYS A 533 -19.00 -5.02 23.13
C LYS A 533 -18.48 -6.25 22.40
N ASN A 534 -19.40 -7.08 21.92
CA ASN A 534 -19.07 -8.22 21.05
C ASN A 534 -18.31 -7.74 19.79
N PRO A 535 -17.09 -8.24 19.52
CA PRO A 535 -16.27 -7.83 18.38
C PRO A 535 -16.84 -8.24 17.02
N ASN A 536 -17.82 -9.15 16.97
CA ASN A 536 -18.47 -9.57 15.73
C ASN A 536 -19.64 -8.67 15.31
N ARG A 537 -19.90 -7.57 16.02
CA ARG A 537 -21.00 -6.64 15.72
C ARG A 537 -20.44 -5.29 15.26
N PRO A 538 -21.23 -4.46 14.54
CA PRO A 538 -20.86 -3.08 14.21
C PRO A 538 -20.46 -2.28 15.45
N ILE A 539 -19.68 -1.21 15.31
CA ILE A 539 -19.18 -0.38 16.42
C ILE A 539 -20.35 0.07 17.30
N ALA A 540 -21.35 0.71 16.68
CA ALA A 540 -22.64 0.96 17.31
C ALA A 540 -23.75 0.99 16.26
N SER A 541 -24.97 0.75 16.72
CA SER A 541 -26.18 0.72 15.93
C SER A 541 -27.29 1.50 16.63
N PHE A 542 -27.82 2.51 15.93
CA PHE A 542 -28.77 3.46 16.50
C PHE A 542 -30.00 3.62 15.63
N VAL A 543 -31.17 3.77 16.27
CA VAL A 543 -32.36 4.36 15.64
C VAL A 543 -32.55 5.78 16.15
N PHE A 544 -32.54 6.74 15.25
CA PHE A 544 -32.81 8.15 15.50
C PHE A 544 -34.28 8.45 15.17
N SER A 545 -35.10 8.57 16.20
CA SER A 545 -36.54 8.84 16.08
C SER A 545 -36.84 10.29 16.47
N GLY A 546 -37.66 10.97 15.68
CA GLY A 546 -38.11 12.34 15.94
C GLY A 546 -38.69 13.02 14.69
N PRO A 547 -39.27 14.23 14.82
CA PRO A 547 -39.80 14.97 13.68
C PRO A 547 -38.70 15.42 12.72
N THR A 548 -39.08 15.85 11.51
CA THR A 548 -38.10 16.32 10.52
C THR A 548 -37.48 17.65 10.95
N GLY A 549 -36.18 17.84 10.70
CA GLY A 549 -35.51 19.13 10.93
C GLY A 549 -35.02 19.40 12.36
N VAL A 550 -34.98 18.38 13.23
CA VAL A 550 -34.48 18.48 14.62
C VAL A 550 -33.02 18.06 14.82
N GLY A 551 -32.31 17.67 13.75
CA GLY A 551 -30.87 17.36 13.81
C GLY A 551 -30.48 15.88 13.71
N LYS A 552 -31.40 14.96 13.38
CA LYS A 552 -31.11 13.52 13.20
C LYS A 552 -29.94 13.25 12.24
N THR A 553 -30.03 13.77 11.02
CA THR A 553 -28.98 13.65 9.99
C THR A 553 -27.73 14.46 10.35
N GLU A 554 -27.89 15.56 11.09
CA GLU A 554 -26.77 16.42 11.48
C GLU A 554 -25.88 15.74 12.51
N LEU A 555 -26.46 15.03 13.49
CA LEU A 555 -25.69 14.20 14.42
C LEU A 555 -24.93 13.08 13.69
N ALA A 556 -25.54 12.45 12.68
CA ALA A 556 -24.85 11.44 11.87
C ALA A 556 -23.62 12.03 11.13
N LYS A 557 -23.75 13.24 10.56
CA LYS A 557 -22.64 13.96 9.92
C LYS A 557 -21.57 14.38 10.92
N ALA A 558 -21.96 14.85 12.10
CA ALA A 558 -21.03 15.20 13.18
C ALA A 558 -20.22 13.98 13.63
N LEU A 559 -20.86 12.81 13.75
CA LEU A 559 -20.18 11.55 14.03
C LEU A 559 -19.25 11.12 12.89
N ALA A 560 -19.66 11.32 11.63
CA ALA A 560 -18.82 11.06 10.47
C ALA A 560 -17.54 11.92 10.50
N SER A 561 -17.69 13.22 10.72
CA SER A 561 -16.56 14.14 10.84
C SER A 561 -15.67 13.83 12.05
N TYR A 562 -16.26 13.53 13.21
CA TYR A 562 -15.53 13.25 14.44
C TYR A 562 -14.68 11.97 14.34
N PHE A 563 -15.25 10.87 13.83
CA PHE A 563 -14.56 9.57 13.80
C PHE A 563 -13.74 9.32 12.54
N PHE A 564 -14.13 9.92 11.42
CA PHE A 564 -13.60 9.62 10.10
C PHE A 564 -12.98 10.85 9.42
N GLY A 565 -12.93 11.99 10.12
CA GLY A 565 -12.29 13.23 9.68
C GLY A 565 -13.07 14.01 8.61
N SER A 566 -14.08 13.40 7.98
CA SER A 566 -14.87 14.01 6.92
C SER A 566 -16.33 13.57 6.95
N GLU A 567 -17.24 14.48 6.59
CA GLU A 567 -18.65 14.16 6.35
C GLU A 567 -18.85 13.23 5.14
N GLU A 568 -17.97 13.32 4.14
CA GLU A 568 -18.02 12.51 2.93
C GLU A 568 -17.67 11.04 3.18
N ALA A 569 -17.16 10.74 4.38
CA ALA A 569 -16.95 9.37 4.83
C ALA A 569 -18.26 8.66 5.21
N MET A 570 -19.41 9.33 5.16
CA MET A 570 -20.73 8.73 5.43
C MET A 570 -21.38 8.18 4.14
N ILE A 571 -21.79 6.92 4.18
CA ILE A 571 -22.64 6.31 3.17
C ILE A 571 -24.10 6.59 3.52
N ARG A 572 -24.81 7.37 2.70
CA ARG A 572 -26.23 7.67 2.90
C ARG A 572 -27.09 6.89 1.91
N LEU A 573 -28.10 6.20 2.43
CA LEU A 573 -29.09 5.45 1.66
C LEU A 573 -30.49 5.93 2.05
N ASP A 574 -31.23 6.45 1.08
CA ASP A 574 -32.63 6.84 1.26
C ASP A 574 -33.53 5.62 1.09
N MET A 575 -34.23 5.22 2.15
CA MET A 575 -35.06 4.02 2.14
C MET A 575 -36.34 4.17 1.29
N SER A 576 -36.68 5.38 0.88
CA SER A 576 -37.73 5.62 -0.12
C SER A 576 -37.37 5.05 -1.50
N GLU A 577 -36.08 4.89 -1.82
CA GLU A 577 -35.63 4.23 -3.06
C GLU A 577 -35.78 2.69 -2.99
N TYR A 578 -35.92 2.15 -1.77
CA TYR A 578 -35.94 0.72 -1.46
C TYR A 578 -37.30 0.22 -1.00
N MET A 579 -38.37 0.90 -1.42
CA MET A 579 -39.77 0.52 -1.12
C MET A 579 -40.19 -0.78 -1.80
N GLU A 580 -39.58 -1.13 -2.93
CA GLU A 580 -39.95 -2.28 -3.75
C GLU A 580 -38.94 -3.41 -3.65
N ARG A 581 -39.44 -4.66 -3.71
CA ARG A 581 -38.60 -5.85 -3.61
C ARG A 581 -37.44 -5.90 -4.60
N HIS A 582 -37.65 -5.42 -5.83
CA HIS A 582 -36.63 -5.47 -6.87
C HIS A 582 -35.52 -4.42 -6.71
N THR A 583 -35.78 -3.32 -5.98
CA THR A 583 -34.76 -2.31 -5.69
C THR A 583 -33.87 -2.71 -4.51
N VAL A 584 -34.35 -3.57 -3.60
CA VAL A 584 -33.53 -4.17 -2.52
C VAL A 584 -32.30 -4.90 -3.07
N SER A 585 -32.44 -5.60 -4.21
CA SER A 585 -31.31 -6.24 -4.88
C SER A 585 -30.20 -5.27 -5.28
N LYS A 586 -30.49 -3.97 -5.45
CA LYS A 586 -29.43 -2.97 -5.73
C LYS A 586 -28.48 -2.77 -4.55
N LEU A 587 -28.91 -3.04 -3.30
CA LEU A 587 -28.06 -2.90 -2.11
C LEU A 587 -26.99 -4.00 -2.03
N ILE A 588 -27.34 -5.23 -2.40
CA ILE A 588 -26.48 -6.43 -2.31
C ILE A 588 -25.94 -6.92 -3.66
N GLY A 589 -26.48 -6.42 -4.76
CA GLY A 589 -26.19 -6.86 -6.12
C GLY A 589 -27.30 -7.73 -6.72
N SER A 590 -27.44 -7.68 -8.05
CA SER A 590 -28.36 -8.55 -8.76
C SER A 590 -27.87 -10.01 -8.73
N PRO A 591 -28.76 -11.01 -8.58
CA PRO A 591 -28.37 -12.42 -8.68
C PRO A 591 -27.97 -12.82 -10.11
N PRO A 592 -27.26 -13.96 -10.28
CA PRO A 592 -26.86 -14.45 -11.61
C PRO A 592 -28.04 -14.55 -12.58
N GLY A 593 -27.88 -13.99 -13.78
CA GLY A 593 -28.91 -14.01 -14.84
C GLY A 593 -29.80 -12.77 -14.91
N TYR A 594 -29.64 -11.79 -14.02
CA TYR A 594 -30.36 -10.51 -14.06
C TYR A 594 -29.47 -9.36 -14.58
N VAL A 595 -30.10 -8.33 -15.16
CA VAL A 595 -29.40 -7.10 -15.59
C VAL A 595 -28.73 -6.46 -14.36
N GLY A 596 -27.47 -6.06 -14.51
CA GLY A 596 -26.66 -5.52 -13.41
C GLY A 596 -25.94 -6.58 -12.57
N TYR A 597 -25.94 -7.88 -12.94
CA TYR A 597 -25.15 -8.91 -12.23
C TYR A 597 -23.65 -8.57 -12.13
N ASN A 598 -23.10 -7.85 -13.12
CA ASN A 598 -21.71 -7.42 -13.08
C ASN A 598 -21.48 -6.23 -12.13
N GLU A 599 -22.50 -5.42 -11.87
CA GLU A 599 -22.46 -4.30 -10.91
C GLU A 599 -22.59 -4.88 -9.48
N GLY A 600 -21.61 -4.62 -8.61
CA GLY A 600 -21.71 -5.01 -7.21
C GLY A 600 -22.81 -4.21 -6.48
N GLY A 601 -23.30 -4.70 -5.34
CA GLY A 601 -24.33 -4.00 -4.57
C GLY A 601 -23.85 -2.65 -4.05
N GLN A 602 -24.72 -1.64 -4.06
CA GLN A 602 -24.40 -0.28 -3.64
C GLN A 602 -23.88 -0.21 -2.20
N LEU A 603 -24.54 -0.93 -1.28
CA LEU A 603 -24.12 -0.98 0.12
C LEU A 603 -22.89 -1.86 0.30
N THR A 604 -22.91 -3.06 -0.27
CA THR A 604 -21.82 -4.04 -0.13
C THR A 604 -20.50 -3.53 -0.72
N GLU A 605 -20.52 -2.88 -1.89
CA GLU A 605 -19.31 -2.32 -2.52
C GLU A 605 -18.81 -1.09 -1.78
N ALA A 606 -19.70 -0.19 -1.35
CA ALA A 606 -19.31 1.02 -0.64
C ALA A 606 -18.62 0.68 0.69
N VAL A 607 -19.18 -0.26 1.46
CA VAL A 607 -18.58 -0.72 2.73
C VAL A 607 -17.33 -1.56 2.48
N ARG A 608 -17.29 -2.41 1.44
CA ARG A 608 -16.05 -3.15 1.11
C ARG A 608 -14.88 -2.21 0.77
N ARG A 609 -15.15 -1.11 0.06
CA ARG A 609 -14.13 -0.10 -0.28
C ARG A 609 -13.71 0.75 0.91
N ARG A 610 -14.64 1.01 1.84
CA ARG A 610 -14.41 1.81 3.06
C ARG A 610 -15.08 1.12 4.25
N PRO A 611 -14.42 0.12 4.88
CA PRO A 611 -15.01 -0.64 5.98
C PRO A 611 -15.21 0.20 7.25
N TYR A 612 -14.45 1.29 7.37
CA TYR A 612 -14.53 2.27 8.46
C TYR A 612 -15.37 3.46 7.99
N THR A 613 -16.69 3.40 8.23
CA THR A 613 -17.65 4.39 7.72
C THR A 613 -18.90 4.47 8.59
N VAL A 614 -19.61 5.61 8.51
CA VAL A 614 -20.98 5.74 9.01
C VAL A 614 -21.94 5.34 7.88
N VAL A 615 -22.82 4.37 8.14
CA VAL A 615 -23.90 4.00 7.22
C VAL A 615 -25.22 4.56 7.75
N LEU A 616 -25.77 5.52 7.02
CA LEU A 616 -27.03 6.18 7.33
C LEU A 616 -28.16 5.63 6.46
N PHE A 617 -29.12 4.94 7.08
CA PHE A 617 -30.39 4.54 6.48
C PHE A 617 -31.44 5.58 6.82
N ASP A 618 -31.78 6.44 5.86
CA ASP A 618 -32.72 7.53 6.06
C ASP A 618 -34.16 7.05 5.84
N GLU A 619 -35.09 7.46 6.70
CA GLU A 619 -36.53 7.12 6.64
C GLU A 619 -36.83 5.61 6.59
N ILE A 620 -36.26 4.84 7.53
CA ILE A 620 -36.32 3.38 7.53
C ILE A 620 -37.74 2.80 7.51
N GLU A 621 -38.75 3.54 7.96
CA GLU A 621 -40.17 3.15 7.85
C GLU A 621 -40.72 3.11 6.42
N LYS A 622 -39.96 3.54 5.41
CA LYS A 622 -40.32 3.43 4.00
C LYS A 622 -39.76 2.17 3.34
N ALA A 623 -38.76 1.53 3.96
CA ALA A 623 -38.08 0.39 3.38
C ALA A 623 -39.02 -0.83 3.20
N HIS A 624 -38.75 -1.61 2.15
CA HIS A 624 -39.35 -2.93 2.00
C HIS A 624 -38.94 -3.88 3.15
N PRO A 625 -39.81 -4.82 3.60
CA PRO A 625 -39.50 -5.80 4.64
C PRO A 625 -38.18 -6.58 4.45
N ASP A 626 -37.80 -6.87 3.21
CA ASP A 626 -36.57 -7.61 2.88
C ASP A 626 -35.29 -6.85 3.29
N VAL A 627 -35.32 -5.51 3.38
CA VAL A 627 -34.19 -4.71 3.85
C VAL A 627 -33.89 -5.03 5.32
N PHE A 628 -34.91 -5.27 6.14
CA PHE A 628 -34.73 -5.59 7.55
C PHE A 628 -34.06 -6.95 7.77
N ASN A 629 -34.32 -7.93 6.89
CA ASN A 629 -33.65 -9.23 6.95
C ASN A 629 -32.15 -9.08 6.72
N MET A 630 -31.75 -8.23 5.77
CA MET A 630 -30.34 -7.89 5.56
C MET A 630 -29.75 -7.15 6.76
N LEU A 631 -30.46 -6.16 7.29
CA LEU A 631 -30.01 -5.39 8.46
C LEU A 631 -29.83 -6.28 9.69
N LEU A 632 -30.70 -7.28 9.90
CA LEU A 632 -30.52 -8.26 10.97
C LEU A 632 -29.19 -9.00 10.84
N GLN A 633 -28.84 -9.48 9.65
CA GLN A 633 -27.55 -10.14 9.41
C GLN A 633 -26.37 -9.22 9.77
N ILE A 634 -26.45 -7.95 9.36
CA ILE A 634 -25.42 -6.96 9.68
C ILE A 634 -25.35 -6.69 11.20
N LEU A 635 -26.49 -6.51 11.86
CA LEU A 635 -26.56 -6.19 13.29
C LEU A 635 -26.14 -7.36 14.20
N GLU A 636 -26.27 -8.59 13.72
CA GLU A 636 -25.94 -9.82 14.46
C GLU A 636 -24.51 -10.27 14.23
N ASP A 637 -24.13 -10.46 12.97
CA ASP A 637 -22.87 -11.09 12.58
C ASP A 637 -21.84 -10.09 12.09
N GLY A 638 -22.22 -8.81 11.97
CA GLY A 638 -21.33 -7.76 11.46
C GLY A 638 -20.89 -8.05 10.03
N ARG A 639 -21.65 -8.83 9.27
CA ARG A 639 -21.28 -9.28 7.92
C ARG A 639 -22.50 -9.33 7.02
N LEU A 640 -22.29 -9.09 5.74
CA LEU A 640 -23.32 -9.25 4.71
C LEU A 640 -22.72 -9.96 3.50
N THR A 641 -23.40 -10.97 2.98
CA THR A 641 -22.96 -11.66 1.77
C THR A 641 -23.65 -11.06 0.56
N ASP A 642 -22.87 -10.65 -0.44
CA ASP A 642 -23.38 -10.10 -1.70
C ASP A 642 -23.96 -11.20 -2.61
N ALA A 643 -24.61 -10.81 -3.70
CA ALA A 643 -25.21 -11.76 -4.64
C ALA A 643 -24.19 -12.64 -5.41
N LYS A 644 -22.89 -12.33 -5.33
CA LYS A 644 -21.78 -13.11 -5.90
C LYS A 644 -21.16 -14.07 -4.86
N GLY A 645 -21.67 -14.10 -3.63
CA GLY A 645 -21.16 -14.93 -2.54
C GLY A 645 -19.97 -14.33 -1.79
N ARG A 646 -19.62 -13.05 -2.04
CA ARG A 646 -18.55 -12.36 -1.32
C ARG A 646 -19.09 -11.83 0.00
N THR A 647 -18.34 -12.04 1.08
CA THR A 647 -18.74 -11.56 2.41
C THR A 647 -18.07 -10.22 2.69
N VAL A 648 -18.87 -9.21 3.04
CA VAL A 648 -18.44 -7.85 3.39
C VAL A 648 -18.52 -7.67 4.90
N ASP A 649 -17.49 -7.07 5.50
CA ASP A 649 -17.39 -6.83 6.95
C ASP A 649 -17.95 -5.45 7.33
N PHE A 650 -18.83 -5.43 8.33
CA PHE A 650 -19.49 -4.27 8.92
C PHE A 650 -19.11 -4.03 10.39
N LYS A 651 -18.21 -4.83 10.97
CA LYS A 651 -17.80 -4.72 12.39
C LYS A 651 -17.21 -3.34 12.71
N ASN A 652 -16.58 -2.71 11.72
CA ASN A 652 -15.96 -1.39 11.84
C ASN A 652 -16.86 -0.23 11.38
N THR A 653 -18.17 -0.49 11.20
CA THR A 653 -19.14 0.52 10.77
C THR A 653 -19.97 1.08 11.93
N LEU A 654 -20.44 2.31 11.76
CA LEU A 654 -21.46 2.93 12.61
C LEU A 654 -22.79 2.92 11.86
N LEU A 655 -23.78 2.17 12.36
CA LEU A 655 -25.08 2.08 11.71
C LEU A 655 -26.06 3.06 12.34
N ILE A 656 -26.62 3.94 11.53
CA ILE A 656 -27.62 4.92 11.96
C ILE A 656 -28.84 4.77 11.09
N LEU A 657 -29.99 4.56 11.70
CA LEU A 657 -31.27 4.51 11.02
C LEU A 657 -32.13 5.68 11.48
N THR A 658 -32.56 6.56 10.57
CA THR A 658 -33.48 7.63 10.93
C THR A 658 -34.92 7.17 10.74
N SER A 659 -35.81 7.63 11.61
CA SER A 659 -37.24 7.41 11.47
C SER A 659 -38.06 8.60 11.91
N ASN A 660 -39.20 8.83 11.25
CA ASN A 660 -40.20 9.80 11.66
C ASN A 660 -41.32 9.18 12.53
N ILE A 661 -41.25 7.88 12.84
CA ILE A 661 -42.16 7.23 13.80
C ILE A 661 -42.03 7.90 15.17
N GLY A 662 -43.14 8.09 15.89
CA GLY A 662 -43.15 8.80 17.18
C GLY A 662 -43.28 10.33 17.08
N SER A 663 -43.22 10.92 15.87
CA SER A 663 -43.26 12.39 15.72
C SER A 663 -44.52 13.02 16.31
N LYS A 664 -45.69 12.41 16.14
CA LYS A 664 -46.97 12.93 16.68
C LYS A 664 -47.01 12.95 18.21
N VAL A 665 -46.34 11.98 18.85
CA VAL A 665 -46.23 11.89 20.31
C VAL A 665 -45.32 13.00 20.83
N ILE A 666 -44.21 13.23 20.12
CA ILE A 666 -43.23 14.27 20.43
C ILE A 666 -43.84 15.66 20.22
N GLU A 667 -44.59 15.88 19.13
CA GLU A 667 -45.30 17.14 18.87
C GLU A 667 -46.33 17.50 19.94
N LYS A 668 -46.99 16.49 20.52
CA LYS A 668 -47.97 16.68 21.60
C LYS A 668 -47.32 16.79 22.99
N GLY A 669 -45.98 16.80 23.08
CA GLY A 669 -45.24 16.95 24.33
C GLY A 669 -45.49 15.86 25.37
N GLY A 670 -45.96 14.68 24.95
CA GLY A 670 -46.31 13.58 25.87
C GLY A 670 -47.54 13.83 26.75
N GLY A 671 -48.38 14.83 26.43
CA GLY A 671 -49.51 15.25 27.26
C GLY A 671 -50.59 14.19 27.41
N GLY A 672 -50.73 13.65 28.62
CA GLY A 672 -51.97 13.07 29.13
C GLY A 672 -52.49 13.94 30.28
N ILE A 673 -53.81 14.13 30.34
CA ILE A 673 -54.51 14.92 31.37
C ILE A 673 -54.17 14.36 32.76
N GLY A 674 -53.37 15.08 33.54
CA GLY A 674 -53.01 14.74 34.92
C GLY A 674 -52.13 15.82 35.55
N PHE A 675 -52.51 16.27 36.76
CA PHE A 675 -51.80 17.28 37.54
C PHE A 675 -50.47 16.74 38.09
N GLU A 676 -49.33 17.38 37.80
CA GLU A 676 -48.04 17.10 38.47
C GLU A 676 -47.27 18.37 38.85
N PHE A 677 -46.72 18.36 40.07
CA PHE A 677 -46.01 19.45 40.76
C PHE A 677 -44.62 19.73 40.15
N ALA A 678 -44.06 20.90 40.48
CA ALA A 678 -43.29 21.74 39.57
C ALA A 678 -41.75 21.73 39.69
N GLU A 679 -41.08 20.66 40.14
CA GLU A 679 -39.61 20.72 40.31
C GLU A 679 -38.78 19.75 39.43
N ASP A 680 -39.34 18.64 38.91
CA ASP A 680 -38.62 17.67 38.03
C ASP A 680 -39.32 17.40 36.67
N GLN A 681 -39.96 18.43 36.09
CA GLN A 681 -40.81 18.25 34.91
C GLN A 681 -40.06 17.81 33.63
N SER A 682 -38.82 18.26 33.40
CA SER A 682 -38.14 18.10 32.10
C SER A 682 -37.57 16.68 31.86
N GLU A 683 -37.03 16.02 32.89
CA GLU A 683 -36.57 14.62 32.80
C GLU A 683 -37.74 13.63 32.81
N SER A 684 -38.73 13.85 33.68
CA SER A 684 -39.95 13.03 33.74
C SER A 684 -40.70 13.05 32.40
N GLN A 685 -40.85 14.24 31.80
CA GLN A 685 -41.48 14.40 30.49
C GLN A 685 -40.71 13.68 29.38
N TYR A 686 -39.38 13.72 29.39
CA TYR A 686 -38.57 13.02 28.39
C TYR A 686 -38.68 11.51 28.52
N ASN A 687 -38.58 10.97 29.73
CA ASN A 687 -38.73 9.53 29.96
C ASN A 687 -40.10 9.05 29.49
N ARG A 688 -41.15 9.85 29.70
CA ARG A 688 -42.49 9.58 29.20
C ARG A 688 -42.56 9.61 27.67
N ILE A 689 -42.01 10.65 27.02
CA ILE A 689 -41.97 10.73 25.55
C ILE A 689 -41.19 9.54 24.97
N LYS A 690 -40.03 9.22 25.55
CA LYS A 690 -39.21 8.07 25.14
C LYS A 690 -39.96 6.76 25.27
N PHE A 691 -40.70 6.56 26.37
CA PHE A 691 -41.56 5.38 26.53
C PHE A 691 -42.63 5.29 25.44
N LEU A 692 -43.36 6.37 25.18
CA LEU A 692 -44.42 6.40 24.18
C LEU A 692 -43.88 6.20 22.75
N VAL A 693 -42.73 6.79 22.43
CA VAL A 693 -42.05 6.60 21.13
C VAL A 693 -41.58 5.14 20.98
N ASN A 694 -41.04 4.54 22.03
CA ASN A 694 -40.66 3.12 22.02
C ASN A 694 -41.86 2.20 21.78
N GLU A 695 -43.03 2.51 22.34
CA GLU A 695 -44.25 1.74 22.08
C GLU A 695 -44.71 1.87 20.62
N GLU A 696 -44.65 3.07 20.01
CA GLU A 696 -44.92 3.21 18.57
C GLU A 696 -43.92 2.44 17.71
N LEU A 697 -42.63 2.48 18.06
CA LEU A 697 -41.60 1.72 17.36
C LEU A 697 -41.81 0.21 17.46
N LYS A 698 -42.23 -0.32 18.61
CA LYS A 698 -42.56 -1.75 18.79
C LYS A 698 -43.80 -2.19 18.01
N ASN A 699 -44.76 -1.28 17.82
CA ASN A 699 -45.94 -1.57 17.02
C ASN A 699 -45.63 -1.65 15.52
N TYR A 700 -44.64 -0.88 15.06
CA TYR A 700 -44.24 -0.85 13.66
C TYR A 700 -43.16 -1.90 13.34
N PHE A 701 -42.06 -1.93 14.09
CA PHE A 701 -40.94 -2.84 13.89
C PHE A 701 -41.13 -4.14 14.68
N ARG A 702 -40.64 -5.24 14.13
CA ARG A 702 -40.59 -6.52 14.85
C ARG A 702 -39.67 -6.40 16.07
N PRO A 703 -40.03 -6.97 17.24
CA PRO A 703 -39.18 -6.95 18.43
C PRO A 703 -37.77 -7.51 18.18
N GLU A 704 -37.65 -8.50 17.29
CA GLU A 704 -36.38 -9.08 16.88
C GLU A 704 -35.41 -8.02 16.35
N PHE A 705 -35.88 -7.10 15.50
CA PHE A 705 -35.05 -6.02 14.96
C PHE A 705 -34.63 -5.02 16.05
N LEU A 706 -35.57 -4.58 16.88
CA LEU A 706 -35.31 -3.59 17.92
C LEU A 706 -34.31 -4.09 18.97
N ASN A 707 -34.39 -5.37 19.34
CA ASN A 707 -33.50 -5.98 20.32
C ASN A 707 -32.05 -6.14 19.82
N ARG A 708 -31.80 -6.00 18.50
CA ARG A 708 -30.45 -6.00 17.93
C ARG A 708 -29.84 -4.60 17.86
N LEU A 709 -30.58 -3.53 18.12
CA LEU A 709 -30.01 -2.20 18.19
C LEU A 709 -29.33 -1.95 19.55
N ASP A 710 -28.31 -1.10 19.58
CA ASP A 710 -27.64 -0.77 20.85
C ASP A 710 -28.44 0.25 21.67
N GLU A 711 -28.98 1.28 21.01
CA GLU A 711 -29.81 2.32 21.65
C GLU A 711 -30.85 2.86 20.66
N ILE A 712 -32.02 3.26 21.19
CA ILE A 712 -33.01 4.07 20.49
C ILE A 712 -32.89 5.50 21.01
N ILE A 713 -32.57 6.41 20.10
CA ILE A 713 -32.30 7.82 20.37
C ILE A 713 -33.52 8.64 19.96
N VAL A 714 -34.11 9.34 20.93
CA VAL A 714 -35.31 10.17 20.72
C VAL A 714 -34.91 11.63 20.72
N PHE A 715 -35.17 12.31 19.60
CA PHE A 715 -34.93 13.73 19.40
C PHE A 715 -36.16 14.55 19.82
N ARG A 716 -35.94 15.60 20.59
CA ARG A 716 -36.98 16.53 21.04
C ARG A 716 -37.23 17.60 19.99
N GLN A 717 -38.34 18.32 20.09
CA GLN A 717 -38.53 19.54 19.30
C GLN A 717 -37.53 20.61 19.72
N LEU A 718 -37.05 21.37 18.74
CA LEU A 718 -36.16 22.50 18.99
C LEU A 718 -36.96 23.67 19.55
N ASN A 719 -36.44 24.33 20.58
CA ASN A 719 -36.98 25.58 21.09
C ASN A 719 -36.48 26.79 20.27
N LYS A 720 -37.06 27.97 20.49
CA LYS A 720 -36.71 29.18 19.73
C LYS A 720 -35.27 29.64 19.96
N GLU A 721 -34.74 29.46 21.16
CA GLU A 721 -33.37 29.85 21.53
C GLU A 721 -32.35 28.94 20.82
N GLU A 722 -32.61 27.63 20.78
CA GLU A 722 -31.83 26.65 20.03
C GLU A 722 -31.85 26.95 18.53
N VAL A 723 -33.01 27.30 17.96
CA VAL A 723 -33.09 27.67 16.54
C VAL A 723 -32.32 28.96 16.25
N MET A 724 -32.29 29.92 17.18
CA MET A 724 -31.47 31.12 17.05
C MET A 724 -29.97 30.79 17.01
N GLN A 725 -29.50 29.91 17.90
CA GLN A 725 -28.10 29.45 17.90
C GLN A 725 -27.76 28.68 16.61
N ILE A 726 -28.68 27.88 16.08
CA ILE A 726 -28.51 27.22 14.77
C ILE A 726 -28.40 28.27 13.65
N ALA A 727 -29.20 29.33 13.70
CA ALA A 727 -29.13 30.43 12.73
C ALA A 727 -27.75 31.09 12.75
N ASP A 728 -27.20 31.36 13.94
CA ASP A 728 -25.86 31.92 14.08
C ASP A 728 -24.77 31.02 13.46
N ILE A 729 -24.86 29.70 13.63
CA ILE A 729 -23.92 28.76 12.97
C ILE A 729 -24.03 28.87 11.45
N MET A 730 -25.24 28.84 10.90
CA MET A 730 -25.45 28.92 9.45
C MET A 730 -25.03 30.27 8.86
N LEU A 731 -25.20 31.35 9.61
CA LEU A 731 -24.75 32.69 9.21
C LEU A 731 -23.22 32.76 9.13
N ARG A 732 -22.50 32.13 10.06
CA ARG A 732 -21.02 32.06 10.00
C ARG A 732 -20.50 31.37 8.73
N GLU A 733 -21.22 30.38 8.20
CA GLU A 733 -20.88 29.75 6.91
C GLU A 733 -20.99 30.74 5.74
N VAL A 734 -21.98 31.65 5.77
CA VAL A 734 -22.12 32.73 4.79
C VAL A 734 -21.00 33.76 4.98
N PHE A 735 -20.67 34.09 6.25
CA PHE A 735 -19.63 35.06 6.58
C PHE A 735 -18.28 34.62 6.02
N GLY A 736 -17.89 33.36 6.25
CA GLY A 736 -16.63 32.81 5.72
C GLY A 736 -16.54 32.91 4.19
N ARG A 737 -17.61 32.57 3.45
CA ARG A 737 -17.64 32.68 1.98
C ARG A 737 -17.51 34.13 1.47
N LEU A 738 -17.97 35.12 2.25
CA LEU A 738 -17.81 36.54 1.89
C LEU A 738 -16.45 37.08 2.29
N THR A 739 -15.88 36.63 3.41
CA THR A 739 -14.52 36.99 3.83
C THR A 739 -13.48 36.52 2.80
N GLU A 740 -13.67 35.35 2.19
CA GLU A 740 -12.84 34.89 1.07
C GLU A 740 -12.90 35.81 -0.16
N LYS A 741 -13.99 36.57 -0.32
CA LYS A 741 -14.16 37.61 -1.34
C LYS A 741 -13.75 39.00 -0.86
N GLY A 742 -13.08 39.08 0.30
CA GLY A 742 -12.64 40.33 0.92
C GLY A 742 -13.76 41.22 1.44
N ILE A 743 -14.97 40.69 1.66
CA ILE A 743 -16.12 41.44 2.21
C ILE A 743 -16.38 40.96 3.64
N ASN A 744 -16.42 41.89 4.59
CA ASN A 744 -16.86 41.57 5.96
C ASN A 744 -18.38 41.67 6.04
N LEU A 745 -19.03 40.74 6.73
CA LEU A 745 -20.48 40.72 6.89
C LEU A 745 -20.84 40.81 8.37
N GLU A 746 -21.69 41.77 8.71
CA GLU A 746 -22.28 41.94 10.03
C GLU A 746 -23.82 41.92 9.91
N VAL A 747 -24.49 41.31 10.89
CA VAL A 747 -25.96 41.22 10.92
C VAL A 747 -26.47 41.78 12.25
N SER A 748 -27.55 42.55 12.20
CA SER A 748 -28.17 43.10 13.40
C SER A 748 -29.01 42.05 14.14
N ASP A 749 -29.27 42.27 15.44
CA ASP A 749 -30.18 41.42 16.21
C ASP A 749 -31.62 41.44 15.66
N ARG A 750 -32.05 42.58 15.09
CA ARG A 750 -33.36 42.70 14.42
C ARG A 750 -33.46 41.81 13.21
N PHE A 751 -32.38 41.70 12.43
CA PHE A 751 -32.31 40.75 11.32
C PHE A 751 -32.40 39.31 11.80
N LYS A 752 -31.70 38.97 12.89
CA LYS A 752 -31.78 37.62 13.49
C LYS A 752 -33.18 37.27 13.98
N GLU A 753 -33.88 38.20 14.62
CA GLU A 753 -35.29 38.01 15.02
C GLU A 753 -36.20 37.79 13.80
N ARG A 754 -36.02 38.57 12.74
CA ARG A 754 -36.78 38.42 11.50
C ARG A 754 -36.51 37.06 10.85
N LEU A 755 -35.25 36.64 10.85
CA LEU A 755 -34.83 35.34 10.34
C LEU A 755 -35.47 34.20 11.14
N LEU A 756 -35.58 34.33 12.46
CA LEU A 756 -36.23 33.35 13.32
C LEU A 756 -37.74 33.25 13.03
N GLN A 757 -38.42 34.38 12.82
CA GLN A 757 -39.87 34.39 12.51
C GLN A 757 -40.20 33.62 11.23
N GLU A 758 -39.35 33.70 10.21
CA GLU A 758 -39.55 32.96 8.96
C GLU A 758 -38.90 31.56 8.96
N GLY A 759 -37.83 31.38 9.73
CA GLY A 759 -37.02 30.17 9.77
C GLY A 759 -37.49 29.11 10.76
N TYR A 760 -38.34 29.47 11.75
CA TYR A 760 -38.82 28.56 12.78
C TYR A 760 -40.24 28.06 12.50
N ASN A 761 -40.40 26.73 12.49
CA ASN A 761 -41.71 26.09 12.48
C ASN A 761 -41.71 24.86 13.41
N PRO A 762 -42.62 24.77 14.41
CA PRO A 762 -42.64 23.64 15.36
C PRO A 762 -42.73 22.25 14.71
N SER A 763 -43.39 22.11 13.55
CA SER A 763 -43.53 20.84 12.83
C SER A 763 -42.35 20.50 11.93
N TYR A 764 -41.61 21.51 11.46
CA TYR A 764 -40.49 21.34 10.51
C TYR A 764 -39.12 21.67 11.11
N GLY A 765 -39.05 22.02 12.40
CA GLY A 765 -37.84 22.41 13.11
C GLY A 765 -37.13 23.59 12.44
N ALA A 766 -35.80 23.48 12.33
CA ALA A 766 -34.95 24.48 11.69
C ALA A 766 -34.82 24.31 10.16
N ARG A 767 -35.57 23.39 9.52
CA ARG A 767 -35.47 23.13 8.07
C ARG A 767 -35.76 24.36 7.19
N PRO A 768 -36.75 25.23 7.52
CA PRO A 768 -37.01 26.45 6.73
C PRO A 768 -35.87 27.48 6.80
N LEU A 769 -35.03 27.43 7.84
CA LEU A 769 -34.01 28.43 8.13
C LEU A 769 -33.00 28.62 6.99
N ARG A 770 -32.55 27.54 6.35
CA ARG A 770 -31.65 27.64 5.18
C ARG A 770 -32.26 28.44 4.05
N ARG A 771 -33.54 28.22 3.78
CA ARG A 771 -34.28 28.94 2.74
C ARG A 771 -34.52 30.39 3.14
N ALA A 772 -34.77 30.66 4.42
CA ALA A 772 -34.88 32.01 4.95
C ALA A 772 -33.54 32.78 4.79
N ILE A 773 -32.40 32.18 5.13
CA ILE A 773 -31.07 32.78 4.93
C ILE A 773 -30.83 33.06 3.44
N MET A 774 -31.07 32.08 2.56
CA MET A 774 -30.89 32.27 1.12
C MET A 774 -31.72 33.46 0.60
N ARG A 775 -33.02 33.50 0.94
CA ARG A 775 -33.93 34.55 0.47
C ARG A 775 -33.70 35.92 1.09
N LEU A 776 -33.43 35.96 2.39
CA LEU A 776 -33.36 37.22 3.15
C LEU A 776 -31.94 37.80 3.20
N LEU A 777 -30.92 36.97 3.07
CA LEU A 777 -29.52 37.39 3.17
C LEU A 777 -28.80 37.27 1.84
N GLU A 778 -28.74 36.06 1.27
CA GLU A 778 -27.91 35.81 0.08
C GLU A 778 -28.45 36.54 -1.16
N ASP A 779 -29.76 36.51 -1.40
CA ASP A 779 -30.39 37.22 -2.52
C ASP A 779 -30.16 38.74 -2.42
N SER A 780 -30.36 39.31 -1.23
CA SER A 780 -30.14 40.74 -0.98
C SER A 780 -28.67 41.15 -1.13
N LEU A 781 -27.74 40.35 -0.61
CA LEU A 781 -26.29 40.61 -0.78
C LEU A 781 -25.85 40.46 -2.24
N ALA A 782 -26.39 39.49 -2.97
CA ALA A 782 -26.09 39.31 -4.38
C ALA A 782 -26.52 40.53 -5.20
N GLU A 783 -27.70 41.08 -4.95
CA GLU A 783 -28.19 42.30 -5.63
C GLU A 783 -27.30 43.52 -5.35
N GLU A 784 -26.86 43.69 -4.10
CA GLU A 784 -25.99 44.80 -3.68
C GLU A 784 -24.56 44.70 -4.22
N ILE A 785 -24.01 43.49 -4.29
CA ILE A 785 -22.71 43.23 -4.91
C ILE A 785 -22.78 43.44 -6.43
N LEU A 786 -23.83 42.93 -7.10
CA LEU A 786 -24.01 43.08 -8.55
C LEU A 786 -24.28 44.53 -8.98
N SER A 787 -25.00 45.30 -8.14
CA SER A 787 -25.21 46.73 -8.36
C SER A 787 -23.98 47.59 -8.03
N GLY A 788 -22.91 47.00 -7.48
CA GLY A 788 -21.65 47.66 -7.18
C GLY A 788 -21.69 48.57 -5.94
N ARG A 789 -22.74 48.45 -5.11
CA ARG A 789 -22.90 49.18 -3.85
C ARG A 789 -22.04 48.61 -2.72
N ILE A 790 -21.71 47.33 -2.78
CA ILE A 790 -20.71 46.67 -1.92
C ILE A 790 -19.53 46.22 -2.78
N LYS A 791 -18.31 46.53 -2.34
CA LYS A 791 -17.07 46.15 -3.01
C LYS A 791 -16.13 45.40 -2.06
N GLU A 792 -15.11 44.80 -2.65
CA GLU A 792 -14.01 44.19 -1.90
C GLU A 792 -13.37 45.24 -0.96
N GLY A 793 -13.22 44.87 0.32
CA GLY A 793 -12.74 45.75 1.39
C GLY A 793 -13.85 46.41 2.22
N ASP A 794 -15.11 46.37 1.78
CA ASP A 794 -16.25 46.95 2.51
C ASP A 794 -16.76 46.01 3.62
N THR A 795 -17.41 46.61 4.62
CA THR A 795 -18.21 45.87 5.60
C THR A 795 -19.69 46.02 5.25
N ALA A 796 -20.33 44.92 4.88
CA ALA A 796 -21.75 44.84 4.63
C ALA A 796 -22.49 44.62 5.96
N ILE A 797 -23.33 45.59 6.34
CA ILE A 797 -24.18 45.51 7.52
C ILE A 797 -25.60 45.23 7.07
N VAL A 798 -26.17 44.10 7.48
CA VAL A 798 -27.53 43.69 7.14
C VAL A 798 -28.45 43.92 8.33
N ASP A 799 -29.50 44.71 8.11
CA ASP A 799 -30.47 45.12 9.11
C ASP A 799 -31.90 45.06 8.54
N VAL A 800 -32.90 45.30 9.40
CA VAL A 800 -34.31 45.41 9.04
C VAL A 800 -34.76 46.85 9.23
N ASP A 801 -35.33 47.45 8.18
CA ASP A 801 -35.84 48.81 8.21
C ASP A 801 -37.14 48.94 9.03
N GLU A 802 -37.60 50.18 9.27
CA GLU A 802 -38.83 50.45 10.02
C GLU A 802 -40.11 49.91 9.35
N SER A 803 -40.04 49.56 8.07
CA SER A 803 -41.12 48.94 7.29
C SER A 803 -41.07 47.40 7.30
N GLY A 804 -40.05 46.80 7.93
CA GLY A 804 -39.85 45.36 7.99
C GLY A 804 -39.14 44.74 6.78
N ASN A 805 -38.56 45.55 5.89
CA ASN A 805 -37.77 45.08 4.75
C ASN A 805 -36.29 44.96 5.11
N ILE A 806 -35.58 44.11 4.39
CA ILE A 806 -34.14 43.94 4.56
C ILE A 806 -33.42 45.14 3.94
N ALA A 807 -32.55 45.76 4.72
CA ALA A 807 -31.67 46.82 4.27
C ALA A 807 -30.22 46.36 4.45
N VAL A 808 -29.45 46.47 3.38
CA VAL A 808 -28.01 46.19 3.40
C VAL A 808 -27.28 47.53 3.24
N ARG A 809 -26.33 47.82 4.13
CA ARG A 809 -25.52 49.03 4.11
C ARG A 809 -24.04 48.66 3.96
N GLY A 810 -23.36 49.24 2.98
CA GLY A 810 -21.90 49.13 2.87
C GLY A 810 -21.22 50.24 3.68
N GLU A 811 -20.39 49.87 4.64
CA GLU A 811 -19.51 50.80 5.34
C GLU A 811 -18.09 50.64 4.79
N GLN A 812 -17.56 51.71 4.17
CA GLN A 812 -16.17 51.76 3.76
C GLN A 812 -15.29 51.84 4.99
N ARG A 813 -14.31 50.94 5.09
CA ARG A 813 -13.29 50.98 6.14
C ARG A 813 -12.48 52.26 5.97
N ARG A 814 -12.82 53.34 6.67
CA ARG A 814 -11.97 54.53 6.77
C ARG A 814 -10.71 54.10 7.51
N GLU A 815 -9.60 53.98 6.78
CA GLU A 815 -8.27 53.94 7.39
C GLU A 815 -8.13 55.17 8.28
N LEU A 816 -8.09 54.96 9.60
CA LEU A 816 -7.62 55.94 10.56
C LEU A 816 -6.16 56.23 10.20
N MET A 817 -5.92 57.27 9.42
CA MET A 817 -4.59 57.85 9.28
C MET A 817 -4.14 58.27 10.68
N THR A 818 -3.17 57.54 11.22
CA THR A 818 -2.40 57.94 12.40
C THR A 818 -1.88 59.37 12.17
N PRO A 819 -2.11 60.33 13.07
CA PRO A 819 -1.45 61.63 12.97
C PRO A 819 0.06 61.39 13.04
N GLY A 820 0.80 61.94 12.07
CA GLY A 820 2.24 61.82 12.00
C GLY A 820 2.91 62.25 13.30
N VAL A 821 3.85 61.43 13.76
CA VAL A 821 4.80 61.76 14.82
C VAL A 821 5.88 62.64 14.20
N GLU A 822 5.98 63.90 14.64
CA GLU A 822 7.27 64.56 14.88
C GLU A 822 7.56 64.50 16.39
#